data_AF-A0AAJ0GZ44-F1
#
_entry.id   AF-A0AAJ0GZ44-F1
#
_cell.length_a   1.000
_cell.length_b   1.000
_cell.length_c   1.000
_cell.angle_alpha   90.00
_cell.angle_beta   90.00
_cell.angle_gamma   90.00
#
_symmetry.space_group_name_H-M   'P 1'
#
loop_
_entity.id
_entity.type
_entity.pdbx_description
1 polymer ?
#
loop_
_entity_poly.entity_id
_entity_poly.type
_entity_poly.pdbx_seq_one_letter_code
_entity_poly.pdbx_strand_id
1 'polypeptide(L)'
;MVQYIFTPWRDRRELLAVRRQFYPENHYHQHQQHQQQQQQQTPAQNPRPTKGNRTSSAYSSKNNEIASESGSASHPEQDGKQKAVARVSMWMQRGGCPHMVESTALLTAAILSDEGILQGGDDGSARASRGYAVRAAYSAAFSRFVTGLLDSHQDKQRKMSMYDVAKSVGLPATFVELRHQATHEQLPSLTRLREAARKALDWIWEYYWRHLEFPQPAEKGAGNSKAHGASEKEDSREGGELREMVMRYLSGGEEEQAALRRKIMREYDEAMVLAAVDSVSGTTRDSTVLRRAVALAREILEDGGRDDPERMQEDVDDKEPTKEPPRDIELVRTELGKAWEKVREMEDSRPLEGRNQQMEMEVDVAEDAPAWTLYEEEAWVPKPIGVYLRRLFPSRIHPLTATPLIAGFQPATARTMHIQSIPMWAGKSDNYAYLVVDDKTKEAVIVDPAHPAEVAPVLKKGIQDGSIKLTAIVNTHHHWDHAGGNAELLTELGQSLEVIGGKDCQKVTKTPKHGETFNIGSIAVKALHTPCHTQDSICFFMQDGNDKVVFTGDTLFHGGCGKFFEGTGEEMHKALNVTLGSLPDDTRVFPGHEYTKSNAKFALSVLPSEPVKALEAFANDNKETQGKFTIGDEKQHNVFMRPQDPEIQKATGETDPVAIMTKLREMKNNFK
;
A
#
# COMPACT_ATOMS: atom_id res chain seq x y z
N MET A 1 21.70 0.32 -16.12
CA MET A 1 21.35 1.49 -15.29
C MET A 1 20.57 1.02 -14.06
N VAL A 2 21.25 0.42 -13.06
CA VAL A 2 20.58 -0.25 -11.92
C VAL A 2 20.31 0.67 -10.71
N GLN A 3 20.68 1.95 -10.82
CA GLN A 3 20.58 2.95 -9.75
C GLN A 3 19.17 3.58 -9.58
N TYR A 4 18.17 3.12 -10.34
CA TYR A 4 16.82 3.67 -10.30
C TYR A 4 15.98 2.95 -9.25
N ILE A 5 15.82 3.60 -8.10
CA ILE A 5 14.87 3.20 -7.05
C ILE A 5 13.61 4.06 -7.19
N PHE A 6 12.47 3.42 -7.47
CA PHE A 6 11.19 4.10 -7.62
C PHE A 6 10.56 4.40 -6.25
N THR A 7 9.93 5.57 -6.12
CA THR A 7 9.28 6.01 -4.87
C THR A 7 7.89 6.60 -5.14
N PRO A 8 6.89 6.42 -4.27
CA PRO A 8 5.52 6.89 -4.51
C PRO A 8 5.32 8.40 -4.31
N TRP A 9 6.20 9.05 -3.54
CA TRP A 9 6.28 10.50 -3.38
C TRP A 9 6.98 11.15 -4.58
N ARG A 10 6.57 12.38 -4.91
CA ARG A 10 7.09 13.17 -6.03
C ARG A 10 8.57 13.52 -5.88
N ASP A 11 8.96 13.92 -4.68
CA ASP A 11 10.32 14.33 -4.36
C ASP A 11 10.59 14.20 -2.84
N ARG A 12 11.85 14.44 -2.44
CA ARG A 12 12.27 14.42 -1.04
C ARG A 12 11.59 15.49 -0.18
N ARG A 13 11.13 16.62 -0.75
CA ARG A 13 10.42 17.67 0.01
C ARG A 13 9.04 17.19 0.45
N GLU A 14 8.33 16.47 -0.42
CA GLU A 14 7.04 15.87 -0.09
C GLU A 14 7.17 14.86 1.07
N LEU A 15 8.18 13.97 1.01
CA LEU A 15 8.48 13.01 2.07
C LEU A 15 8.76 13.68 3.42
N LEU A 16 9.58 14.74 3.42
CA LEU A 16 9.97 15.44 4.64
C LEU A 16 8.88 16.35 5.21
N ALA A 17 7.96 16.83 4.37
CA ALA A 17 6.74 17.49 4.83
C ALA A 17 5.84 16.53 5.60
N VAL A 18 5.63 15.31 5.09
CA VAL A 18 4.86 14.26 5.79
C VAL A 18 5.55 13.81 7.07
N ARG A 19 6.89 13.69 7.09
CA ARG A 19 7.66 13.42 8.33
C ARG A 19 7.33 14.43 9.43
N ARG A 20 7.37 15.73 9.12
CA ARG A 20 7.06 16.82 10.08
C ARG A 20 5.60 16.84 10.54
N GLN A 21 4.68 16.33 9.74
CA GLN A 21 3.27 16.23 10.11
C GLN A 21 3.01 15.07 11.08
N PHE A 22 3.70 13.93 10.93
CA PHE A 22 3.66 12.84 11.91
C PHE A 22 4.39 13.21 13.21
N TYR A 23 5.57 13.82 13.09
CA TYR A 23 6.46 14.16 14.21
C TYR A 23 6.75 15.68 14.19
N PRO A 24 5.89 16.50 14.83
CA PRO A 24 6.13 17.93 15.02
C PRO A 24 7.36 18.18 15.90
N GLU A 25 8.06 19.31 15.68
CA GLU A 25 9.35 19.63 16.33
C GLU A 25 9.32 19.53 17.88
N ASN A 26 8.17 19.73 18.53
CA ASN A 26 8.00 19.59 19.99
C ASN A 26 8.25 18.17 20.53
N HIS A 27 8.21 17.13 19.67
CA HIS A 27 8.51 15.74 20.07
C HIS A 27 9.96 15.58 20.60
N TYR A 28 10.89 16.42 20.13
CA TYR A 28 12.31 16.40 20.53
C TYR A 28 12.51 16.77 22.01
N HIS A 29 11.73 17.72 22.54
CA HIS A 29 11.89 18.19 23.93
C HIS A 29 11.23 17.27 24.96
N GLN A 30 10.12 16.60 24.62
CA GLN A 30 9.47 15.65 25.53
C GLN A 30 10.29 14.38 25.77
N HIS A 31 11.05 13.91 24.76
CA HIS A 31 11.97 12.77 24.89
C HIS A 31 13.10 13.04 25.89
N GLN A 32 13.76 14.20 25.77
CA GLN A 32 14.84 14.58 26.70
C GLN A 32 14.35 14.70 28.15
N GLN A 33 13.14 15.23 28.38
CA GLN A 33 12.56 15.30 29.72
C GLN A 33 12.22 13.93 30.30
N HIS A 34 11.69 12.99 29.49
CA HIS A 34 11.41 11.63 29.96
C HIS A 34 12.68 10.84 30.30
N GLN A 35 13.76 10.98 29.52
CA GLN A 35 15.05 10.34 29.83
C GLN A 35 15.66 10.89 31.14
N GLN A 36 15.57 12.22 31.38
CA GLN A 36 16.07 12.81 32.63
C GLN A 36 15.26 12.38 33.86
N GLN A 37 13.94 12.19 33.74
CA GLN A 37 13.11 11.72 34.86
C GLN A 37 13.37 10.24 35.23
N GLN A 38 13.69 9.39 34.25
CA GLN A 38 14.03 7.97 34.53
C GLN A 38 15.40 7.80 35.20
N GLN A 39 16.32 8.76 35.07
CA GLN A 39 17.64 8.70 35.72
C GLN A 39 17.65 9.19 37.19
N GLN A 40 16.55 9.75 37.71
CA GLN A 40 16.51 10.36 39.06
C GLN A 40 15.82 9.50 40.14
N GLN A 41 15.37 8.28 39.86
CA GLN A 41 14.78 7.39 40.87
C GLN A 41 15.72 6.26 41.29
N THR A 42 16.65 6.57 42.20
CA THR A 42 17.39 5.58 43.00
C THR A 42 16.79 5.47 44.41
N PRO A 43 16.70 4.27 45.01
CA PRO A 43 16.00 4.08 46.28
C PRO A 43 16.85 4.50 47.48
N ALA A 44 16.41 5.53 48.19
CA ALA A 44 16.98 5.91 49.49
C ALA A 44 16.50 4.97 50.63
N GLN A 45 17.36 4.79 51.63
CA GLN A 45 17.21 3.77 52.69
C GLN A 45 16.11 4.10 53.72
N ASN A 46 15.45 3.05 54.23
CA ASN A 46 14.52 3.12 55.37
C ASN A 46 15.25 3.37 56.71
N PRO A 47 14.66 4.21 57.58
CA PRO A 47 14.69 3.99 59.03
C PRO A 47 13.31 3.57 59.59
N ARG A 48 13.32 2.91 60.76
CA ARG A 48 12.18 2.22 61.39
C ARG A 48 11.29 3.15 62.29
N PRO A 49 10.10 2.68 62.74
CA PRO A 49 8.94 3.56 62.98
C PRO A 49 8.71 4.00 64.44
N THR A 50 7.92 5.06 64.61
CA THR A 50 7.26 5.46 65.88
C THR A 50 5.78 5.80 65.68
N LYS A 51 5.00 5.77 66.77
CA LYS A 51 3.52 5.72 66.82
C LYS A 51 2.84 7.10 66.81
N GLY A 52 1.59 7.21 66.33
CA GLY A 52 0.69 8.31 66.75
C GLY A 52 -0.57 8.61 65.91
N ASN A 53 -1.75 8.32 66.48
CA ASN A 53 -3.08 8.96 66.34
C ASN A 53 -3.57 9.67 65.04
N ARG A 54 -4.70 9.13 64.52
CA ARG A 54 -6.05 9.74 64.42
C ARG A 54 -6.27 11.25 64.09
N THR A 55 -7.35 11.44 63.31
CA THR A 55 -8.36 12.54 63.25
C THR A 55 -8.14 13.81 62.40
N SER A 56 -8.97 13.90 61.33
CA SER A 56 -9.90 15.00 60.96
C SER A 56 -9.43 16.40 60.48
N SER A 57 -9.87 16.74 59.26
CA SER A 57 -10.72 17.91 58.92
C SER A 57 -10.13 19.31 58.60
N ALA A 58 -10.35 19.70 57.32
CA ALA A 58 -10.80 21.02 56.83
C ALA A 58 -9.80 22.20 56.64
N TYR A 59 -10.30 23.22 55.92
CA TYR A 59 -9.63 24.40 55.30
C TYR A 59 -8.79 24.07 54.06
N SER A 60 -9.20 24.31 52.81
CA SER A 60 -10.22 25.18 52.17
C SER A 60 -9.84 26.66 51.99
N SER A 61 -9.88 27.06 50.71
CA SER A 61 -10.23 28.38 50.15
C SER A 61 -9.15 29.46 49.91
N LYS A 62 -9.21 29.95 48.65
CA LYS A 62 -8.72 31.21 48.02
C LYS A 62 -7.54 31.00 47.07
N ASN A 63 -7.64 31.18 45.74
CA ASN A 63 -8.56 31.93 44.86
C ASN A 63 -8.64 31.19 43.49
N ASN A 64 -9.78 30.87 42.82
CA ASN A 64 -10.80 31.72 42.15
C ASN A 64 -10.61 33.24 42.24
N GLU A 65 -10.57 34.03 41.17
CA GLU A 65 -11.10 33.88 39.79
C GLU A 65 -10.30 34.77 38.81
N ILE A 66 -10.42 34.51 37.49
CA ILE A 66 -10.79 35.49 36.45
C ILE A 66 -11.06 34.74 35.12
N ALA A 67 -12.16 35.14 34.47
CA ALA A 67 -12.69 34.85 33.12
C ALA A 67 -11.96 33.82 32.21
N SER A 68 -12.62 32.85 31.55
CA SER A 68 -13.87 32.90 30.77
C SER A 68 -13.82 33.76 29.50
N GLU A 69 -12.97 33.41 28.53
CA GLU A 69 -13.16 33.72 27.11
C GLU A 69 -12.27 32.80 26.23
N SER A 70 -12.69 32.56 24.97
CA SER A 70 -12.23 31.51 24.04
C SER A 70 -12.60 30.05 24.44
N GLY A 71 -13.07 29.16 23.57
CA GLY A 71 -13.33 29.28 22.13
C GLY A 71 -12.51 28.28 21.31
N SER A 72 -13.04 27.06 21.12
CA SER A 72 -12.63 26.06 20.12
C SER A 72 -11.12 25.94 19.80
N ALA A 73 -10.35 25.30 20.69
CA ALA A 73 -8.90 25.08 20.52
C ALA A 73 -8.51 23.60 20.34
N SER A 74 -9.22 22.83 19.50
CA SER A 74 -8.82 21.48 19.08
C SER A 74 -7.70 21.52 18.02
N HIS A 75 -6.49 21.83 18.50
CA HIS A 75 -5.15 21.62 17.93
C HIS A 75 -4.96 21.48 16.39
N PRO A 76 -4.28 22.46 15.74
CA PRO A 76 -3.75 22.34 14.37
C PRO A 76 -2.83 21.12 14.13
N GLU A 77 -2.29 20.55 15.20
CA GLU A 77 -1.44 19.36 15.15
C GLU A 77 -2.20 18.08 14.74
N GLN A 78 -3.45 17.93 15.20
CA GLN A 78 -4.29 16.77 14.85
C GLN A 78 -4.70 16.82 13.37
N ASP A 79 -5.04 18.00 12.85
CA ASP A 79 -5.28 18.24 11.41
C ASP A 79 -4.04 17.92 10.55
N GLY A 80 -2.84 18.29 11.02
CA GLY A 80 -1.57 17.91 10.41
C GLY A 80 -1.40 16.39 10.30
N LYS A 81 -1.61 15.66 11.40
CA LYS A 81 -1.51 14.19 11.46
C LYS A 81 -2.56 13.50 10.59
N GLN A 82 -3.81 14.00 10.56
CA GLN A 82 -4.86 13.48 9.66
C GLN A 82 -4.49 13.64 8.18
N LYS A 83 -3.96 14.81 7.78
CA LYS A 83 -3.47 15.05 6.42
C LYS A 83 -2.29 14.15 6.05
N ALA A 84 -1.39 13.84 6.99
CA ALA A 84 -0.30 12.90 6.78
C ALA A 84 -0.78 11.46 6.55
N VAL A 85 -1.72 10.97 7.36
CA VAL A 85 -2.34 9.64 7.20
C VAL A 85 -3.01 9.53 5.82
N ALA A 86 -3.80 10.53 5.41
CA ALA A 86 -4.42 10.55 4.09
C ALA A 86 -3.40 10.57 2.95
N ARG A 87 -2.29 11.30 3.11
CA ARG A 87 -1.20 11.35 2.11
C ARG A 87 -0.48 10.01 1.98
N VAL A 88 -0.17 9.33 3.09
CA VAL A 88 0.45 8.00 3.05
C VAL A 88 -0.50 6.97 2.45
N SER A 89 -1.80 7.03 2.74
CA SER A 89 -2.80 6.15 2.11
C SER A 89 -2.76 6.27 0.57
N MET A 90 -2.68 7.49 0.03
CA MET A 90 -2.47 7.71 -1.41
C MET A 90 -1.15 7.11 -1.92
N TRP A 91 -0.05 7.21 -1.16
CA TRP A 91 1.23 6.59 -1.53
C TRP A 91 1.20 5.06 -1.51
N MET A 92 0.45 4.45 -0.59
CA MET A 92 0.24 2.99 -0.57
C MET A 92 -0.48 2.52 -1.84
N GLN A 93 -1.52 3.24 -2.29
CA GLN A 93 -2.23 2.95 -3.53
C GLN A 93 -1.39 3.15 -4.81
N ARG A 94 -0.29 3.93 -4.74
CA ARG A 94 0.68 4.08 -5.84
C ARG A 94 1.69 2.94 -5.94
N GLY A 95 1.78 2.07 -4.93
CA GLY A 95 2.79 1.02 -4.84
C GLY A 95 4.17 1.52 -4.40
N GLY A 96 5.02 0.60 -3.93
CA GLY A 96 6.40 0.90 -3.53
C GLY A 96 6.55 1.75 -2.25
N CYS A 97 5.51 1.85 -1.41
CA CYS A 97 5.59 2.54 -0.12
C CYS A 97 6.37 1.69 0.91
N PRO A 98 7.41 2.23 1.58
CA PRO A 98 8.15 1.46 2.59
C PRO A 98 7.31 1.11 3.82
N HIS A 99 7.49 -0.11 4.35
CA HIS A 99 6.73 -0.65 5.49
C HIS A 99 6.77 0.24 6.75
N MET A 100 7.88 0.95 7.00
CA MET A 100 7.98 1.90 8.12
C MET A 100 7.04 3.11 7.96
N VAL A 101 6.82 3.57 6.73
CA VAL A 101 5.91 4.69 6.42
C VAL A 101 4.45 4.25 6.58
N GLU A 102 4.11 3.06 6.07
CA GLU A 102 2.80 2.42 6.30
C GLU A 102 2.51 2.24 7.80
N SER A 103 3.45 1.62 8.54
CA SER A 103 3.31 1.35 9.98
C SER A 103 3.11 2.63 10.79
N THR A 104 3.82 3.71 10.45
CA THR A 104 3.65 5.04 11.08
C THR A 104 2.23 5.57 10.88
N ALA A 105 1.70 5.47 9.66
CA ALA A 105 0.35 5.95 9.36
C ALA A 105 -0.74 5.12 10.06
N LEU A 106 -0.61 3.79 10.10
CA LEU A 106 -1.56 2.90 10.78
C LEU A 106 -1.61 3.14 12.30
N LEU A 107 -0.43 3.25 12.95
CA LEU A 107 -0.35 3.56 14.38
C LEU A 107 -0.90 4.96 14.70
N THR A 108 -0.58 5.95 13.87
CA THR A 108 -1.10 7.32 14.04
C THR A 108 -2.63 7.37 13.86
N ALA A 109 -3.18 6.65 12.88
CA ALA A 109 -4.63 6.57 12.66
C ALA A 109 -5.37 5.95 13.86
N ALA A 110 -4.81 4.89 14.46
CA ALA A 110 -5.36 4.30 15.68
C ALA A 110 -5.40 5.32 16.83
N ILE A 111 -4.30 6.05 17.08
CA ILE A 111 -4.23 7.11 18.09
C ILE A 111 -5.26 8.22 17.85
N LEU A 112 -5.39 8.70 16.61
CA LEU A 112 -6.35 9.77 16.28
C LEU A 112 -7.81 9.34 16.52
N SER A 113 -8.16 8.08 16.21
CA SER A 113 -9.50 7.54 16.49
C SER A 113 -9.80 7.41 17.99
N ASP A 114 -8.80 7.01 18.78
CA ASP A 114 -8.87 6.89 20.24
C ASP A 114 -9.06 8.26 20.91
N GLU A 115 -8.30 9.27 20.47
CA GLU A 115 -8.43 10.65 20.95
C GLU A 115 -9.77 11.28 20.58
N GLY A 116 -10.29 11.04 19.36
CA GLY A 116 -11.62 11.50 18.95
C GLY A 116 -12.76 10.94 19.79
N ILE A 117 -12.62 9.69 20.27
CA ILE A 117 -13.60 9.04 21.16
C ILE A 117 -13.56 9.64 22.59
N LEU A 118 -12.40 10.14 23.05
CA LEU A 118 -12.27 10.81 24.35
C LEU A 118 -12.87 12.23 24.36
N GLN A 119 -13.08 12.85 23.20
CA GLN A 119 -13.69 14.18 23.05
C GLN A 119 -15.21 14.14 22.81
N GLY A 120 -15.77 12.97 22.48
CA GLY A 120 -17.21 12.79 22.26
C GLY A 120 -18.01 12.67 23.57
N GLY A 121 -19.14 13.38 23.64
CA GLY A 121 -20.01 13.43 24.83
C GLY A 121 -20.56 12.06 25.29
N ASP A 122 -20.88 11.99 26.58
CA ASP A 122 -21.06 10.75 27.34
C ASP A 122 -22.40 10.04 27.02
N ASP A 123 -22.35 9.00 26.19
CA ASP A 123 -23.35 7.94 26.15
C ASP A 123 -22.70 6.61 26.59
N GLY A 124 -23.23 6.01 27.65
CA GLY A 124 -22.60 4.87 28.33
C GLY A 124 -22.64 3.55 27.54
N SER A 125 -23.51 3.45 26.54
CA SER A 125 -23.73 2.23 25.75
C SER A 125 -22.71 2.12 24.61
N ALA A 126 -22.54 3.18 23.83
CA ALA A 126 -21.59 3.19 22.73
C ALA A 126 -20.13 3.20 23.22
N ARG A 127 -19.87 3.65 24.46
CA ARG A 127 -18.54 3.65 25.07
C ARG A 127 -17.88 2.26 25.10
N ALA A 128 -18.66 1.19 25.32
CA ALA A 128 -18.15 -0.19 25.31
C ALA A 128 -17.80 -0.67 23.90
N SER A 129 -18.69 -0.45 22.92
CA SER A 129 -18.47 -0.82 21.52
C SER A 129 -17.30 -0.04 20.89
N ARG A 130 -17.26 1.29 21.09
CA ARG A 130 -16.15 2.17 20.69
C ARG A 130 -14.82 1.72 21.33
N GLY A 131 -14.83 1.33 22.60
CA GLY A 131 -13.65 0.80 23.30
C GLY A 131 -13.11 -0.51 22.74
N TYR A 132 -13.97 -1.39 22.22
CA TYR A 132 -13.53 -2.60 21.49
C TYR A 132 -12.92 -2.26 20.12
N ALA A 133 -13.59 -1.41 19.35
CA ALA A 133 -13.13 -0.99 18.02
C ALA A 133 -11.73 -0.36 18.05
N VAL A 134 -11.46 0.51 19.03
CA VAL A 134 -10.13 1.11 19.22
C VAL A 134 -9.07 0.07 19.60
N ARG A 135 -9.39 -0.88 20.49
CA ARG A 135 -8.47 -1.99 20.84
C ARG A 135 -8.14 -2.84 19.63
N ALA A 136 -9.12 -3.13 18.77
CA ALA A 136 -8.91 -3.85 17.52
C ALA A 136 -8.03 -3.05 16.54
N ALA A 137 -8.27 -1.75 16.37
CA ALA A 137 -7.48 -0.88 15.49
C ALA A 137 -6.00 -0.81 15.91
N TYR A 138 -5.72 -0.58 17.20
CA TYR A 138 -4.34 -0.64 17.71
C TYR A 138 -3.72 -2.03 17.53
N SER A 139 -4.45 -3.10 17.84
CA SER A 139 -3.93 -4.47 17.75
C SER A 139 -3.58 -4.86 16.31
N ALA A 140 -4.40 -4.45 15.33
CA ALA A 140 -4.14 -4.65 13.91
C ALA A 140 -2.92 -3.85 13.42
N ALA A 141 -2.87 -2.55 13.74
CA ALA A 141 -1.75 -1.67 13.36
C ALA A 141 -0.41 -2.17 13.95
N PHE A 142 -0.41 -2.54 15.23
CA PHE A 142 0.77 -3.03 15.92
C PHE A 142 1.23 -4.41 15.40
N SER A 143 0.28 -5.33 15.16
CA SER A 143 0.59 -6.66 14.62
C SER A 143 1.12 -6.58 13.18
N ARG A 144 0.61 -5.65 12.36
CA ARG A 144 1.12 -5.35 11.02
C ARG A 144 2.54 -4.78 11.07
N PHE A 145 2.79 -3.81 11.94
CA PHE A 145 4.13 -3.23 12.16
C PHE A 145 5.16 -4.33 12.49
N VAL A 146 4.93 -5.09 13.57
CA VAL A 146 5.87 -6.12 14.05
C VAL A 146 6.06 -7.23 13.01
N THR A 147 4.99 -7.78 12.46
CA THR A 147 5.09 -8.90 11.50
C THR A 147 5.82 -8.47 10.23
N GLY A 148 5.45 -7.34 9.61
CA GLY A 148 6.09 -6.90 8.37
C GLY A 148 7.56 -6.48 8.53
N LEU A 149 7.98 -6.05 9.72
CA LEU A 149 9.40 -5.78 10.02
C LEU A 149 10.18 -7.10 10.12
N LEU A 150 9.69 -8.06 10.91
CA LEU A 150 10.41 -9.31 11.15
C LEU A 150 10.45 -10.19 9.90
N ASP A 151 9.35 -10.30 9.15
CA ASP A 151 9.31 -11.03 7.88
C ASP A 151 10.33 -10.45 6.86
N SER A 152 10.55 -9.12 6.86
CA SER A 152 11.51 -8.47 5.96
C SER A 152 12.99 -8.78 6.29
N HIS A 153 13.27 -9.19 7.53
CA HIS A 153 14.60 -9.56 8.02
C HIS A 153 14.79 -11.07 8.22
N GLN A 154 13.81 -11.89 7.83
CA GLN A 154 13.89 -13.33 7.98
C GLN A 154 14.76 -13.97 6.88
N ASP A 155 15.72 -14.81 7.30
CA ASP A 155 16.55 -15.59 6.37
C ASP A 155 15.70 -16.62 5.61
N LYS A 156 15.88 -16.69 4.29
CA LYS A 156 15.22 -17.67 3.40
C LYS A 156 15.80 -19.09 3.57
N GLN A 157 17.01 -19.22 4.10
CA GLN A 157 17.70 -20.52 4.25
C GLN A 157 17.38 -21.22 5.58
N ARG A 158 17.06 -20.48 6.65
CA ARG A 158 16.77 -21.05 7.97
C ARG A 158 15.57 -20.38 8.64
N LYS A 159 14.63 -21.22 9.12
CA LYS A 159 13.48 -20.79 9.93
C LYS A 159 13.96 -20.38 11.33
N MET A 160 14.26 -19.09 11.51
CA MET A 160 14.52 -18.47 12.81
C MET A 160 13.19 -18.19 13.54
N SER A 161 13.20 -18.07 14.87
CA SER A 161 12.01 -17.64 15.59
C SER A 161 11.81 -16.12 15.46
N MET A 162 10.59 -15.63 15.65
CA MET A 162 10.30 -14.19 15.65
C MET A 162 11.10 -13.44 16.74
N TYR A 163 11.45 -14.11 17.85
CA TYR A 163 12.28 -13.53 18.90
C TYR A 163 13.75 -13.39 18.48
N ASP A 164 14.30 -14.37 17.74
CA ASP A 164 15.67 -14.32 17.24
C ASP A 164 15.84 -13.20 16.20
N VAL A 165 14.86 -13.06 15.30
CA VAL A 165 14.84 -11.97 14.29
C VAL A 165 14.59 -10.61 14.95
N ALA A 166 13.76 -10.53 15.99
CA ALA A 166 13.59 -9.30 16.74
C ALA A 166 14.89 -8.86 17.44
N LYS A 167 15.63 -9.83 18.00
CA LYS A 167 16.92 -9.59 18.64
C LYS A 167 17.98 -9.09 17.65
N SER A 168 18.03 -9.61 16.42
CA SER A 168 19.00 -9.14 15.41
C SER A 168 18.68 -7.73 14.88
N VAL A 169 17.40 -7.34 14.84
CA VAL A 169 16.93 -6.03 14.37
C VAL A 169 16.90 -4.97 15.49
N GLY A 170 17.11 -5.37 16.75
CA GLY A 170 16.99 -4.46 17.90
C GLY A 170 15.54 -4.07 18.24
N LEU A 171 14.58 -4.91 17.86
CA LEU A 171 13.17 -4.74 18.23
C LEU A 171 12.95 -5.30 19.65
N PRO A 172 12.32 -4.54 20.58
CA PRO A 172 12.05 -5.04 21.92
C PRO A 172 11.24 -6.35 21.92
N ALA A 173 11.70 -7.36 22.68
CA ALA A 173 11.00 -8.65 22.78
C ALA A 173 9.54 -8.52 23.26
N THR A 174 9.25 -7.50 24.08
CA THR A 174 7.90 -7.14 24.53
C THR A 174 6.95 -6.75 23.39
N PHE A 175 7.46 -6.30 22.23
CA PHE A 175 6.65 -6.06 21.04
C PHE A 175 6.29 -7.36 20.33
N VAL A 176 7.20 -8.35 20.31
CA VAL A 176 6.93 -9.70 19.79
C VAL A 176 5.88 -10.41 20.65
N GLU A 177 6.04 -10.34 21.97
CA GLU A 177 5.11 -10.86 22.95
C GLU A 177 3.72 -10.21 22.80
N LEU A 178 3.65 -8.87 22.74
CA LEU A 178 2.38 -8.16 22.57
C LEU A 178 1.70 -8.49 21.24
N ARG A 179 2.46 -8.68 20.15
CA ARG A 179 1.93 -9.16 18.85
C ARG A 179 1.41 -10.60 18.98
N HIS A 180 2.12 -11.49 19.67
CA HIS A 180 1.67 -12.86 19.90
C HIS A 180 0.34 -12.87 20.65
N GLN A 181 0.26 -12.15 21.78
CA GLN A 181 -0.96 -11.98 22.57
C GLN A 181 -2.11 -11.37 21.77
N ALA A 182 -1.85 -10.32 20.98
CA ALA A 182 -2.86 -9.67 20.13
C ALA A 182 -3.41 -10.56 19.00
N THR A 183 -2.68 -11.61 18.60
CA THR A 183 -3.05 -12.49 17.47
C THR A 183 -3.63 -13.84 17.94
N HIS A 184 -3.12 -14.40 19.03
CA HIS A 184 -3.40 -15.79 19.44
C HIS A 184 -4.07 -15.92 20.82
N GLU A 185 -4.10 -14.84 21.62
CA GLU A 185 -4.73 -14.82 22.93
C GLU A 185 -5.88 -13.79 22.97
N GLN A 186 -6.28 -13.34 24.16
CA GLN A 186 -7.23 -12.25 24.31
C GLN A 186 -6.58 -10.91 23.95
N LEU A 187 -7.31 -10.08 23.19
CA LEU A 187 -6.88 -8.72 22.82
C LEU A 187 -6.35 -7.94 24.03
N PRO A 188 -5.16 -7.34 23.98
CA PRO A 188 -4.60 -6.60 25.09
C PRO A 188 -5.49 -5.46 25.61
N SER A 189 -5.22 -5.01 26.83
CA SER A 189 -5.90 -3.86 27.42
C SER A 189 -5.56 -2.56 26.69
N LEU A 190 -6.52 -1.65 26.59
CA LEU A 190 -6.37 -0.40 25.85
C LEU A 190 -5.18 0.45 26.39
N THR A 191 -4.93 0.41 27.70
CA THR A 191 -3.76 1.06 28.32
C THR A 191 -2.43 0.50 27.78
N ARG A 192 -2.28 -0.84 27.72
CA ARG A 192 -1.06 -1.47 27.15
C ARG A 192 -0.90 -1.15 25.67
N LEU A 193 -1.98 -1.14 24.90
CA LEU A 193 -1.96 -0.81 23.47
C LEU A 193 -1.57 0.65 23.20
N ARG A 194 -2.12 1.60 23.95
CA ARG A 194 -1.75 3.04 23.86
C ARG A 194 -0.27 3.27 24.14
N GLU A 195 0.25 2.65 25.20
CA GLU A 195 1.66 2.79 25.58
C GLU A 195 2.59 2.14 24.56
N ALA A 196 2.25 0.93 24.09
CA ALA A 196 3.02 0.22 23.08
C ALA A 196 3.01 0.95 21.72
N ALA A 197 1.87 1.53 21.30
CA ALA A 197 1.78 2.29 20.05
C ALA A 197 2.67 3.54 20.06
N ARG A 198 2.75 4.26 21.19
CA ARG A 198 3.67 5.40 21.35
C ARG A 198 5.13 4.95 21.30
N LYS A 199 5.50 3.94 22.09
CA LYS A 199 6.85 3.35 22.08
C LYS A 199 7.25 2.79 20.69
N ALA A 200 6.30 2.27 19.91
CA ALA A 200 6.54 1.84 18.54
C ALA A 200 6.78 3.01 17.59
N LEU A 201 6.01 4.12 17.70
CA LEU A 201 6.26 5.33 16.90
C LEU A 201 7.61 5.97 17.21
N ASP A 202 8.04 5.97 18.48
CA ASP A 202 9.36 6.40 18.91
C ASP A 202 10.47 5.50 18.34
N TRP A 203 10.29 4.18 18.38
CA TRP A 203 11.23 3.23 17.81
C TRP A 203 11.33 3.38 16.27
N ILE A 204 10.20 3.54 15.57
CA ILE A 204 10.18 3.77 14.10
C ILE A 204 10.81 5.13 13.75
N TRP A 205 10.71 6.13 14.62
CA TRP A 205 11.40 7.40 14.43
C TRP A 205 12.92 7.21 14.42
N GLU A 206 13.48 6.59 15.47
CA GLU A 206 14.92 6.35 15.57
C GLU A 206 15.43 5.38 14.49
N TYR A 207 14.69 4.31 14.20
CA TYR A 207 15.08 3.29 13.21
C TYR A 207 15.00 3.77 11.74
N TYR A 208 14.10 4.70 11.41
CA TYR A 208 13.82 5.07 10.02
C TYR A 208 13.74 6.57 9.76
N TRP A 209 12.83 7.29 10.42
CA TRP A 209 12.53 8.67 10.04
C TRP A 209 13.64 9.67 10.36
N ARG A 210 14.42 9.44 11.43
CA ARG A 210 15.54 10.29 11.85
C ARG A 210 16.58 10.43 10.74
N HIS A 211 16.93 9.33 10.07
CA HIS A 211 17.94 9.28 9.01
C HIS A 211 17.53 9.96 7.67
N LEU A 212 16.33 10.52 7.58
CA LEU A 212 15.83 11.19 6.38
C LEU A 212 16.06 12.71 6.42
N GLU A 213 17.25 13.20 6.06
CA GLU A 213 17.55 14.64 6.07
C GLU A 213 17.51 15.32 4.67
N PHE A 214 17.65 16.65 4.66
CA PHE A 214 17.82 17.51 3.48
C PHE A 214 19.31 17.84 3.27
N PRO A 215 19.82 17.90 2.02
CA PRO A 215 21.11 18.51 1.74
C PRO A 215 21.02 20.03 1.91
N GLN A 216 21.91 20.64 2.70
CA GLN A 216 22.00 22.10 2.78
C GLN A 216 22.77 22.68 1.57
N PRO A 217 22.35 23.83 1.01
CA PRO A 217 23.09 24.55 -0.03
C PRO A 217 24.22 25.39 0.58
N ALA A 218 25.41 25.36 -0.03
CA ALA A 218 26.56 26.11 0.44
C ALA A 218 26.55 27.57 -0.04
N GLU A 219 26.34 28.53 0.88
CA GLU A 219 26.83 29.91 0.71
C GLU A 219 28.21 30.08 1.37
N LYS A 220 29.02 31.02 0.85
CA LYS A 220 30.48 31.04 1.02
C LYS A 220 30.98 32.15 1.97
N GLY A 221 31.77 31.75 2.96
CA GLY A 221 32.75 32.61 3.68
C GLY A 221 32.13 33.67 4.62
N ALA A 222 32.82 34.21 5.62
CA ALA A 222 34.16 33.98 6.21
C ALA A 222 34.08 34.47 7.69
N GLY A 223 35.01 34.29 8.63
CA GLY A 223 36.38 33.77 8.60
C GLY A 223 37.16 34.17 9.88
N ASN A 224 37.02 33.38 10.95
CA ASN A 224 37.99 33.03 12.01
C ASN A 224 38.86 34.12 12.72
N SER A 225 38.67 34.31 14.04
CA SER A 225 39.68 34.78 15.05
C SER A 225 39.02 34.97 16.45
N LYS A 226 39.71 34.86 17.62
CA LYS A 226 40.91 34.09 18.02
C LYS A 226 41.07 34.07 19.58
N ALA A 227 41.39 32.90 20.16
CA ALA A 227 42.04 32.66 21.47
C ALA A 227 41.33 32.99 22.83
N HIS A 228 41.51 32.05 23.77
CA HIS A 228 41.48 32.14 25.26
C HIS A 228 40.14 32.15 26.03
N GLY A 229 39.89 31.04 26.73
CA GLY A 229 39.71 31.06 28.20
C GLY A 229 38.32 31.35 28.77
N ALA A 230 37.57 30.27 29.03
CA ALA A 230 36.33 30.22 29.83
C ALA A 230 35.09 30.93 29.26
N SER A 231 33.91 30.45 29.68
CA SER A 231 32.56 30.93 29.31
C SER A 231 32.12 30.61 27.86
N GLU A 232 31.24 29.60 27.74
CA GLU A 232 30.24 29.40 26.67
C GLU A 232 30.71 29.30 25.18
N LYS A 233 30.59 28.08 24.62
CA LYS A 233 30.58 27.69 23.17
C LYS A 233 31.92 27.70 22.39
N GLU A 234 32.41 26.53 21.97
CA GLU A 234 33.26 26.29 20.76
C GLU A 234 33.43 24.77 20.55
N ASP A 235 33.08 24.21 19.38
CA ASP A 235 33.24 22.76 19.07
C ASP A 235 33.30 22.47 17.54
N SER A 236 34.25 23.09 16.81
CA SER A 236 34.31 22.96 15.33
C SER A 236 35.69 23.19 14.70
N ARG A 237 36.79 23.06 15.46
CA ARG A 237 38.13 23.51 15.04
C ARG A 237 39.03 22.40 14.47
N GLU A 238 39.07 21.21 15.09
CA GLU A 238 40.06 20.17 14.78
C GLU A 238 39.92 19.58 13.37
N GLY A 239 38.69 19.29 12.92
CA GLY A 239 38.44 18.74 11.59
C GLY A 239 38.82 19.68 10.43
N GLY A 240 38.95 20.98 10.69
CA GLY A 240 39.40 21.97 9.71
C GLY A 240 40.91 21.95 9.48
N GLU A 241 41.70 21.89 10.56
CA GLU A 241 43.17 21.86 10.47
C GLU A 241 43.66 20.56 9.83
N LEU A 242 43.07 19.41 10.21
CA LEU A 242 43.35 18.13 9.57
C LEU A 242 43.07 18.16 8.07
N ARG A 243 41.95 18.75 7.65
CA ARG A 243 41.59 18.91 6.23
C ARG A 243 42.59 19.80 5.46
N GLU A 244 43.09 20.88 6.07
CA GLU A 244 44.12 21.73 5.45
C GLU A 244 45.48 21.04 5.37
N MET A 245 45.88 20.28 6.39
CA MET A 245 47.07 19.44 6.37
C MET A 245 46.98 18.34 5.30
N VAL A 246 45.84 17.65 5.19
CA VAL A 246 45.59 16.69 4.10
C VAL A 246 45.64 17.36 2.73
N MET A 247 45.08 18.58 2.57
CA MET A 247 45.20 19.35 1.32
C MET A 247 46.65 19.64 0.93
N ARG A 248 47.46 20.11 1.89
CA ARG A 248 48.88 20.41 1.67
C ARG A 248 49.69 19.15 1.36
N TYR A 249 49.42 18.05 2.04
CA TYR A 249 50.00 16.75 1.69
C TYR A 249 49.67 16.38 0.23
N LEU A 250 48.40 16.38 -0.15
CA LEU A 250 48.00 15.94 -1.50
C LEU A 250 48.49 16.86 -2.62
N SER A 251 48.62 18.16 -2.35
CA SER A 251 49.02 19.18 -3.32
C SER A 251 50.54 19.50 -3.35
N GLY A 252 51.29 19.07 -2.33
CA GLY A 252 52.71 19.39 -2.14
C GLY A 252 53.70 18.56 -2.97
N GLY A 253 54.99 18.85 -2.78
CA GLY A 253 56.12 18.08 -3.30
C GLY A 253 56.52 16.92 -2.38
N GLU A 254 57.20 15.91 -2.94
CA GLU A 254 57.48 14.63 -2.26
C GLU A 254 58.22 14.77 -0.90
N GLU A 255 59.11 15.75 -0.79
CA GLU A 255 59.90 15.99 0.43
C GLU A 255 59.06 16.59 1.58
N GLU A 256 58.10 17.46 1.26
CA GLU A 256 57.15 18.03 2.24
C GLU A 256 56.06 17.01 2.62
N GLN A 257 55.70 16.12 1.69
CA GLN A 257 54.72 15.05 1.87
C GLN A 257 55.10 14.06 2.97
N ALA A 258 56.32 13.53 2.96
CA ALA A 258 56.75 12.55 3.96
C ALA A 258 56.76 13.10 5.40
N ALA A 259 57.01 14.41 5.56
CA ALA A 259 56.93 15.10 6.84
C ALA A 259 55.48 15.28 7.30
N LEU A 260 54.59 15.76 6.43
CA LEU A 260 53.17 15.92 6.77
C LEU A 260 52.46 14.57 7.04
N ARG A 261 52.73 13.51 6.27
CA ARG A 261 52.14 12.18 6.49
C ARG A 261 52.40 11.67 7.90
N ARG A 262 53.65 11.72 8.37
CA ARG A 262 54.04 11.29 9.73
C ARG A 262 53.41 12.14 10.83
N LYS A 263 53.13 13.43 10.55
CA LYS A 263 52.43 14.29 11.50
C LYS A 263 50.93 13.95 11.56
N ILE A 264 50.28 13.83 10.40
CA ILE A 264 48.85 13.51 10.27
C ILE A 264 48.52 12.18 10.98
N MET A 265 49.20 11.08 10.65
CA MET A 265 48.90 9.75 11.23
C MET A 265 49.25 9.61 12.71
N ARG A 266 49.98 10.57 13.31
CA ARG A 266 50.36 10.52 14.73
C ARG A 266 49.44 11.39 15.60
N GLU A 267 48.86 12.43 15.01
CA GLU A 267 48.06 13.42 15.74
C GLU A 267 46.56 13.24 15.53
N TYR A 268 46.12 12.44 14.55
CA TYR A 268 44.71 12.23 14.21
C TYR A 268 44.39 10.76 13.91
N ASP A 269 43.19 10.35 14.30
CA ASP A 269 42.65 9.01 14.07
C ASP A 269 42.38 8.72 12.58
N GLU A 270 42.62 7.48 12.16
CA GLU A 270 42.50 7.05 10.75
C GLU A 270 41.13 7.36 10.13
N ALA A 271 40.04 7.23 10.89
CA ALA A 271 38.70 7.57 10.41
C ALA A 271 38.54 9.07 10.14
N MET A 272 39.18 9.93 10.95
CA MET A 272 39.20 11.38 10.71
C MET A 272 40.07 11.73 9.51
N VAL A 273 41.22 11.07 9.34
CA VAL A 273 42.10 11.27 8.17
C VAL A 273 41.38 10.88 6.88
N LEU A 274 40.69 9.74 6.86
CA LEU A 274 39.87 9.30 5.73
C LEU A 274 38.74 10.29 5.40
N ALA A 275 38.00 10.75 6.41
CA ALA A 275 36.96 11.76 6.23
C ALA A 275 37.52 13.09 5.67
N ALA A 276 38.72 13.49 6.09
CA ALA A 276 39.41 14.65 5.55
C ALA A 276 39.85 14.44 4.09
N VAL A 277 40.37 13.26 3.72
CA VAL A 277 40.77 12.91 2.35
C VAL A 277 39.57 12.89 1.39
N ASP A 278 38.43 12.35 1.81
CA ASP A 278 37.19 12.39 1.03
C ASP A 278 36.66 13.83 0.88
N SER A 279 36.63 14.60 1.97
CA SER A 279 36.24 16.01 1.96
C SER A 279 37.13 16.88 1.07
N VAL A 280 38.42 16.54 0.93
CA VAL A 280 39.32 17.20 -0.03
C VAL A 280 38.97 16.79 -1.45
N SER A 281 38.82 15.48 -1.71
CA SER A 281 38.51 14.91 -3.02
C SER A 281 37.21 15.46 -3.60
N GLY A 282 36.14 15.55 -2.79
CA GLY A 282 34.85 16.10 -3.21
C GLY A 282 34.86 17.60 -3.56
N THR A 283 35.96 18.32 -3.30
CA THR A 283 36.05 19.78 -3.53
C THR A 283 37.08 20.22 -4.57
N THR A 284 37.99 19.34 -4.99
CA THR A 284 38.98 19.66 -6.03
C THR A 284 38.61 19.05 -7.38
N ARG A 285 38.99 19.73 -8.46
CA ARG A 285 38.93 19.20 -9.84
C ARG A 285 40.31 18.86 -10.40
N ASP A 286 41.37 19.02 -9.60
CA ASP A 286 42.73 18.68 -10.04
C ASP A 286 42.92 17.16 -10.03
N SER A 287 43.13 16.60 -11.23
CA SER A 287 43.30 15.15 -11.42
C SER A 287 44.54 14.56 -10.74
N THR A 288 45.55 15.37 -10.40
CA THR A 288 46.76 14.90 -9.69
C THR A 288 46.48 14.75 -8.19
N VAL A 289 45.82 15.74 -7.59
CA VAL A 289 45.38 15.73 -6.19
C VAL A 289 44.39 14.59 -5.95
N LEU A 290 43.42 14.38 -6.86
CA LEU A 290 42.45 13.28 -6.77
C LEU A 290 43.11 11.90 -6.81
N ARG A 291 44.08 11.66 -7.69
CA ARG A 291 44.81 10.36 -7.72
C ARG A 291 45.60 10.12 -6.44
N ARG A 292 46.24 11.15 -5.90
CA ARG A 292 46.99 11.08 -4.62
C ARG A 292 46.05 10.83 -3.44
N ALA A 293 44.84 11.40 -3.45
CA ALA A 293 43.84 11.20 -2.40
C ALA A 293 43.37 9.75 -2.34
N VAL A 294 43.04 9.17 -3.51
CA VAL A 294 42.66 7.74 -3.61
C VAL A 294 43.79 6.82 -3.18
N ALA A 295 45.05 7.15 -3.49
CA ALA A 295 46.20 6.36 -3.04
C ALA A 295 46.34 6.37 -1.51
N LEU A 296 46.28 7.55 -0.87
CA LEU A 296 46.37 7.66 0.60
C LEU A 296 45.19 6.97 1.31
N ALA A 297 43.96 7.14 0.83
CA ALA A 297 42.79 6.51 1.44
C ALA A 297 42.84 4.97 1.37
N ARG A 298 43.34 4.44 0.25
CA ARG A 298 43.53 3.00 0.07
C ARG A 298 44.63 2.45 0.99
N GLU A 299 45.74 3.18 1.16
CA GLU A 299 46.85 2.79 2.03
C GLU A 299 46.41 2.68 3.51
N ILE A 300 45.58 3.61 4.00
CA ILE A 300 45.01 3.56 5.36
C ILE A 300 44.11 2.32 5.54
N LEU A 301 43.24 2.06 4.56
CA LEU A 301 42.26 0.96 4.64
C LEU A 301 42.89 -0.45 4.49
N GLU A 302 44.13 -0.56 4.00
CA GLU A 302 44.81 -1.84 3.77
C GLU A 302 45.63 -2.33 5.00
N ASP A 303 45.96 -1.47 5.97
CA ASP A 303 46.87 -1.81 7.11
C ASP A 303 46.14 -2.14 8.43
N GLY A 304 44.87 -1.76 8.59
CA GLY A 304 44.10 -1.83 9.85
C GLY A 304 43.56 -3.21 10.28
N GLY A 305 44.37 -4.28 10.20
CA GLY A 305 43.89 -5.66 10.41
C GLY A 305 44.75 -6.58 11.28
N ARG A 306 44.58 -6.52 12.62
CA ARG A 306 44.92 -7.62 13.56
C ARG A 306 44.33 -7.46 14.98
N ASP A 307 44.37 -8.57 15.73
CA ASP A 307 44.08 -8.74 17.19
C ASP A 307 42.57 -8.77 17.59
N ASP A 308 42.10 -9.48 18.64
CA ASP A 308 42.52 -10.71 19.39
C ASP A 308 41.29 -11.16 20.25
N PRO A 309 41.03 -12.44 20.58
CA PRO A 309 39.75 -12.86 21.18
C PRO A 309 39.83 -13.39 22.64
N GLU A 310 39.14 -12.77 23.63
CA GLU A 310 38.83 -13.45 24.91
C GLU A 310 37.71 -12.82 25.81
N ARG A 311 37.17 -13.67 26.72
CA ARG A 311 36.19 -13.47 27.84
C ARG A 311 34.69 -13.34 27.50
N MET A 312 33.74 -14.16 27.99
CA MET A 312 33.39 -14.73 29.34
C MET A 312 32.65 -13.75 30.29
N GLN A 313 31.65 -14.10 31.13
CA GLN A 313 30.69 -15.23 31.30
C GLN A 313 29.67 -14.86 32.44
N GLU A 314 28.74 -15.75 32.84
CA GLU A 314 27.87 -15.75 34.08
C GLU A 314 26.60 -14.84 34.10
N ASP A 315 25.44 -15.15 34.71
CA ASP A 315 24.90 -16.40 35.32
C ASP A 315 23.33 -16.40 35.45
N VAL A 316 22.73 -17.43 36.07
CA VAL A 316 21.30 -17.90 35.99
C VAL A 316 20.57 -17.91 37.37
N ASP A 317 19.21 -17.77 37.46
CA ASP A 317 18.27 -18.71 38.18
C ASP A 317 16.74 -18.38 38.11
N ASP A 318 15.88 -19.37 38.47
CA ASP A 318 14.46 -19.60 38.10
C ASP A 318 13.32 -19.17 39.09
N LYS A 319 12.05 -19.16 38.58
CA LYS A 319 10.83 -19.81 39.21
C LYS A 319 9.47 -19.70 38.45
N GLU A 320 8.64 -20.76 38.52
CA GLU A 320 7.27 -20.90 37.94
C GLU A 320 6.08 -20.70 38.93
N PRO A 321 4.83 -20.48 38.44
CA PRO A 321 3.58 -20.44 39.24
C PRO A 321 2.44 -21.45 38.86
N THR A 322 1.35 -21.49 39.64
CA THR A 322 0.24 -22.49 39.58
C THR A 322 -1.14 -21.98 39.06
N LYS A 323 -2.09 -22.89 38.74
CA LYS A 323 -3.41 -22.66 38.04
C LYS A 323 -4.67 -22.77 38.92
N GLU A 324 -5.81 -22.20 38.47
CA GLU A 324 -7.22 -22.65 38.75
C GLU A 324 -8.27 -22.05 37.74
N PRO A 325 -9.60 -22.39 37.71
CA PRO A 325 -10.40 -22.59 36.46
C PRO A 325 -11.62 -21.63 36.19
N PRO A 326 -12.40 -21.80 35.08
CA PRO A 326 -13.33 -20.77 34.52
C PRO A 326 -14.85 -20.93 34.79
N ARG A 327 -15.68 -20.00 34.27
CA ARG A 327 -17.17 -19.98 34.32
C ARG A 327 -17.84 -19.71 32.95
N ASP A 328 -19.16 -19.90 32.94
CA ASP A 328 -20.03 -20.28 31.81
C ASP A 328 -20.38 -19.21 30.77
N ILE A 329 -20.73 -19.66 29.55
CA ILE A 329 -20.93 -18.86 28.31
C ILE A 329 -22.40 -18.47 28.06
N GLU A 330 -23.36 -19.21 28.61
CA GLU A 330 -24.76 -19.12 28.16
C GLU A 330 -25.45 -17.79 28.53
N LEU A 331 -25.07 -17.19 29.67
CA LEU A 331 -25.55 -15.88 30.13
C LEU A 331 -25.24 -14.72 29.17
N VAL A 332 -24.13 -14.81 28.42
CA VAL A 332 -23.66 -13.74 27.52
C VAL A 332 -24.56 -13.61 26.29
N ARG A 333 -25.18 -14.70 25.82
CA ARG A 333 -26.07 -14.68 24.64
C ARG A 333 -27.37 -13.93 24.88
N THR A 334 -27.94 -14.01 26.09
CA THR A 334 -29.26 -13.43 26.39
C THR A 334 -29.23 -11.91 26.53
N GLU A 335 -28.10 -11.33 26.96
CA GLU A 335 -27.96 -9.87 27.07
C GLU A 335 -27.71 -9.20 25.71
N LEU A 336 -26.95 -9.85 24.83
CA LEU A 336 -26.66 -9.34 23.49
C LEU A 336 -27.92 -9.15 22.63
N GLY A 337 -28.90 -10.05 22.71
CA GLY A 337 -30.15 -9.92 21.94
C GLY A 337 -30.96 -8.64 22.24
N LYS A 338 -30.97 -8.21 23.51
CA LYS A 338 -31.75 -7.04 23.97
C LYS A 338 -31.11 -5.70 23.62
N ALA A 339 -29.83 -5.68 23.27
CA ALA A 339 -29.12 -4.46 22.89
C ALA A 339 -29.43 -4.02 21.44
N TRP A 340 -29.80 -4.96 20.56
CA TRP A 340 -29.92 -4.70 19.11
C TRP A 340 -31.23 -4.01 18.72
N GLU A 341 -32.36 -4.30 19.37
CA GLU A 341 -33.64 -3.63 19.08
C GLU A 341 -33.57 -2.11 19.36
N LYS A 342 -32.87 -1.69 20.42
CA LYS A 342 -32.76 -0.28 20.83
C LYS A 342 -31.95 0.61 19.88
N VAL A 343 -31.03 0.04 19.09
CA VAL A 343 -30.22 0.83 18.14
C VAL A 343 -31.08 1.22 16.94
N ARG A 344 -31.97 0.32 16.51
CA ARG A 344 -32.80 0.47 15.32
C ARG A 344 -33.87 1.56 15.44
N GLU A 345 -34.32 1.89 16.65
CA GLU A 345 -35.26 3.00 16.90
C GLU A 345 -34.58 4.39 16.88
N MET A 346 -33.25 4.47 16.91
CA MET A 346 -32.53 5.76 17.04
C MET A 346 -32.10 6.40 15.70
N GLU A 347 -32.15 5.68 14.58
CA GLU A 347 -31.65 6.19 13.29
C GLU A 347 -32.69 6.97 12.47
N ASP A 348 -33.99 6.75 12.69
CA ASP A 348 -35.10 7.35 11.92
C ASP A 348 -35.39 8.86 12.22
N SER A 349 -34.52 9.58 12.96
CA SER A 349 -34.95 10.82 13.65
C SER A 349 -33.98 12.02 13.68
N ARG A 350 -33.23 12.33 12.60
CA ARG A 350 -32.45 13.60 12.51
C ARG A 350 -32.51 14.32 11.14
N PRO A 351 -32.81 15.63 11.09
CA PRO A 351 -32.82 16.44 9.86
C PRO A 351 -31.47 17.14 9.56
N LEU A 352 -31.33 17.67 8.34
CA LEU A 352 -30.14 18.36 7.82
C LEU A 352 -30.43 19.84 7.51
N GLU A 353 -29.56 20.77 7.92
CA GLU A 353 -29.66 22.18 7.54
C GLU A 353 -28.31 22.92 7.47
N GLY A 354 -28.13 23.73 6.41
CA GLY A 354 -27.10 24.79 6.29
C GLY A 354 -25.71 24.39 5.78
N ARG A 355 -25.04 25.16 4.91
CA ARG A 355 -25.47 26.34 4.14
C ARG A 355 -24.50 26.55 2.95
N ASN A 356 -25.02 26.96 1.79
CA ASN A 356 -24.24 27.11 0.55
C ASN A 356 -24.09 28.61 0.20
N GLN A 357 -22.92 29.06 -0.25
CA GLN A 357 -22.70 30.38 -0.88
C GLN A 357 -21.56 30.29 -1.91
N GLN A 358 -21.86 30.56 -3.18
CA GLN A 358 -20.88 30.75 -4.25
C GLN A 358 -21.09 32.12 -4.90
N MET A 359 -19.98 32.84 -5.11
CA MET A 359 -19.83 33.78 -6.23
C MET A 359 -19.13 33.00 -7.36
N GLU A 360 -19.49 33.31 -8.59
CA GLU A 360 -19.19 32.55 -9.82
C GLU A 360 -18.72 33.61 -10.88
N MET A 361 -18.37 33.34 -12.16
CA MET A 361 -18.03 34.43 -13.13
C MET A 361 -18.27 34.12 -14.63
N GLU A 362 -18.86 35.08 -15.36
CA GLU A 362 -18.88 35.23 -16.82
C GLU A 362 -17.57 35.87 -17.36
N VAL A 363 -16.93 35.21 -18.32
CA VAL A 363 -15.91 35.84 -19.16
C VAL A 363 -16.23 35.47 -20.60
N ASP A 364 -16.37 36.46 -21.48
CA ASP A 364 -16.56 36.27 -22.91
C ASP A 364 -15.38 35.47 -23.51
N VAL A 365 -15.69 34.38 -24.22
CA VAL A 365 -14.73 33.64 -25.07
C VAL A 365 -15.40 33.32 -26.40
N ALA A 366 -14.72 33.64 -27.50
CA ALA A 366 -15.23 33.50 -28.86
C ALA A 366 -15.52 32.03 -29.25
N GLU A 367 -16.56 31.83 -30.05
CA GLU A 367 -17.25 30.53 -30.24
C GLU A 367 -16.49 29.44 -31.05
N ASP A 368 -15.37 29.77 -31.71
CA ASP A 368 -14.76 28.92 -32.77
C ASP A 368 -13.40 28.25 -32.42
N ALA A 369 -12.97 28.24 -31.15
CA ALA A 369 -11.68 27.63 -30.77
C ALA A 369 -11.79 26.11 -30.48
N PRO A 370 -10.92 25.24 -31.05
CA PRO A 370 -11.01 23.79 -30.84
C PRO A 370 -10.60 23.37 -29.42
N ALA A 371 -11.49 22.65 -28.73
CA ALA A 371 -11.31 22.17 -27.36
C ALA A 371 -10.08 21.25 -27.14
N TRP A 372 -9.53 20.69 -28.23
CA TRP A 372 -8.28 19.94 -28.24
C TRP A 372 -7.32 20.58 -29.23
N THR A 373 -6.32 21.28 -28.73
CA THR A 373 -5.22 21.81 -29.55
C THR A 373 -4.00 20.92 -29.34
N LEU A 374 -3.47 20.34 -30.43
CA LEU A 374 -2.18 19.65 -30.38
C LEU A 374 -1.10 20.66 -29.97
N TYR A 375 -0.19 20.27 -29.08
CA TYR A 375 0.89 21.16 -28.66
C TYR A 375 1.74 21.54 -29.87
N GLU A 376 1.94 22.83 -30.10
CA GLU A 376 2.72 23.36 -31.24
C GLU A 376 4.10 22.69 -31.29
N GLU A 377 4.39 21.96 -32.38
CA GLU A 377 5.60 21.14 -32.49
C GLU A 377 6.89 21.97 -32.38
N GLU A 378 6.88 23.21 -32.89
CA GLU A 378 8.01 24.14 -32.81
C GLU A 378 8.23 24.71 -31.40
N ALA A 379 7.17 24.77 -30.56
CA ALA A 379 7.24 25.24 -29.18
C ALA A 379 7.38 24.08 -28.16
N TRP A 380 7.18 22.83 -28.61
CA TRP A 380 7.35 21.65 -27.77
C TRP A 380 8.82 21.45 -27.39
N VAL A 381 9.04 21.16 -26.12
CA VAL A 381 10.37 20.81 -25.59
C VAL A 381 10.20 19.55 -24.76
N PRO A 382 10.99 18.48 -25.01
CA PRO A 382 10.97 17.26 -24.22
C PRO A 382 11.14 17.57 -22.73
N LYS A 383 10.15 17.19 -21.91
CA LYS A 383 10.13 17.38 -20.45
C LYS A 383 9.89 16.02 -19.79
N PRO A 384 10.46 15.77 -18.59
CA PRO A 384 10.09 14.61 -17.79
C PRO A 384 8.59 14.61 -17.46
N ILE A 385 7.99 13.42 -17.42
CA ILE A 385 6.57 13.23 -17.08
C ILE A 385 6.27 13.88 -15.72
N GLY A 386 5.24 14.71 -15.65
CA GLY A 386 4.84 15.43 -14.43
C GLY A 386 5.58 16.75 -14.13
N VAL A 387 6.44 17.24 -15.04
CA VAL A 387 7.14 18.52 -14.91
C VAL A 387 6.56 19.58 -15.87
N TYR A 388 5.84 20.54 -15.31
CA TYR A 388 5.41 21.76 -16.01
C TYR A 388 6.29 22.94 -15.61
N LEU A 389 7.06 23.49 -16.55
CA LEU A 389 7.78 24.74 -16.36
C LEU A 389 6.82 25.92 -16.45
N ARG A 390 6.62 26.62 -15.33
CA ARG A 390 5.91 27.91 -15.29
C ARG A 390 6.80 29.01 -15.87
N ARG A 391 7.00 29.01 -17.20
CA ARG A 391 7.75 30.06 -17.90
C ARG A 391 6.96 31.38 -17.86
N LEU A 392 7.39 32.24 -16.93
CA LEU A 392 7.63 33.67 -17.16
C LEU A 392 6.68 34.39 -18.15
N PHE A 393 5.45 34.67 -17.72
CA PHE A 393 4.77 35.88 -18.19
C PHE A 393 5.24 37.07 -17.32
N PRO A 394 5.73 38.18 -17.90
CA PRO A 394 6.17 39.33 -17.14
C PRO A 394 4.99 40.01 -16.43
N SER A 395 5.20 40.41 -15.19
CA SER A 395 4.17 40.94 -14.29
C SER A 395 3.62 42.28 -14.77
N ARG A 396 2.36 42.31 -15.23
CA ARG A 396 1.47 43.48 -15.09
C ARG A 396 0.09 43.03 -14.64
N ILE A 397 -0.25 43.42 -13.41
CA ILE A 397 -1.57 43.27 -12.82
C ILE A 397 -2.37 44.51 -13.16
N HIS A 398 -3.62 44.37 -13.61
CA HIS A 398 -4.83 44.91 -12.95
C HIS A 398 -6.10 44.44 -13.70
N PRO A 399 -7.29 44.47 -13.06
CA PRO A 399 -8.17 43.30 -13.02
C PRO A 399 -9.52 43.56 -13.70
N LEU A 400 -10.44 42.57 -13.63
CA LEU A 400 -11.83 42.75 -13.14
C LEU A 400 -12.60 41.40 -13.09
N THR A 401 -12.98 40.99 -11.86
CA THR A 401 -14.26 40.34 -11.42
C THR A 401 -14.74 39.00 -12.02
N ALA A 402 -15.91 38.39 -11.67
CA ALA A 402 -16.61 37.98 -10.40
C ALA A 402 -18.18 37.74 -10.36
N THR A 403 -18.99 37.60 -11.45
CA THR A 403 -20.46 37.18 -11.47
C THR A 403 -20.95 36.50 -12.81
N PRO A 404 -22.01 35.63 -12.89
CA PRO A 404 -22.02 34.34 -13.66
C PRO A 404 -23.34 33.81 -14.36
N LEU A 405 -23.35 32.58 -14.97
CA LEU A 405 -24.38 31.52 -14.69
C LEU A 405 -24.17 30.07 -15.27
N ILE A 406 -24.44 29.06 -14.41
CA ILE A 406 -24.53 27.59 -14.66
C ILE A 406 -25.61 27.14 -15.66
N ALA A 407 -25.24 26.19 -16.55
CA ALA A 407 -26.07 24.99 -16.86
C ALA A 407 -25.26 23.85 -17.52
N GLY A 408 -25.17 22.68 -16.85
CA GLY A 408 -25.11 21.39 -17.56
C GLY A 408 -23.75 20.80 -17.97
N PHE A 409 -22.81 20.59 -17.03
CA PHE A 409 -21.79 19.54 -17.20
C PHE A 409 -21.78 18.60 -16.00
N GLN A 410 -22.03 17.31 -16.24
CA GLN A 410 -21.95 16.29 -15.17
C GLN A 410 -20.49 16.10 -14.75
N PRO A 411 -20.19 16.01 -13.44
CA PRO A 411 -18.86 15.65 -13.00
C PRO A 411 -18.53 14.24 -13.49
N ALA A 412 -17.29 14.02 -13.91
CA ALA A 412 -16.79 12.68 -14.23
C ALA A 412 -17.12 11.74 -13.06
N THR A 413 -17.91 10.70 -13.34
CA THR A 413 -18.51 9.87 -12.30
C THR A 413 -17.42 9.29 -11.42
N ALA A 414 -17.58 9.42 -10.10
CA ALA A 414 -16.88 8.55 -9.16
C ALA A 414 -17.10 7.11 -9.63
N ARG A 415 -16.01 6.33 -9.72
CA ARG A 415 -16.04 4.93 -10.19
C ARG A 415 -16.98 4.12 -9.30
N THR A 416 -17.88 3.35 -9.90
CA THR A 416 -18.88 2.56 -9.18
C THR A 416 -18.85 1.07 -9.48
N MET A 417 -18.24 0.60 -10.57
CA MET A 417 -18.10 -0.84 -10.79
C MET A 417 -17.12 -1.47 -9.78
N HIS A 418 -17.66 -2.22 -8.82
CA HIS A 418 -16.89 -3.05 -7.90
C HIS A 418 -16.98 -4.52 -8.33
N ILE A 419 -15.86 -5.24 -8.33
CA ILE A 419 -15.80 -6.66 -8.70
C ILE A 419 -15.16 -7.44 -7.56
N GLN A 420 -15.91 -8.37 -6.98
CA GLN A 420 -15.40 -9.34 -6.02
C GLN A 420 -15.30 -10.71 -6.69
N SER A 421 -14.08 -11.23 -6.80
CA SER A 421 -13.85 -12.64 -7.11
C SER A 421 -14.29 -13.51 -5.94
N ILE A 422 -14.94 -14.63 -6.26
CA ILE A 422 -15.30 -15.70 -5.33
C ILE A 422 -14.64 -16.97 -5.89
N PRO A 423 -13.48 -17.38 -5.37
CA PRO A 423 -12.86 -18.64 -5.75
C PRO A 423 -13.77 -19.80 -5.33
N MET A 424 -14.12 -20.68 -6.28
CA MET A 424 -14.95 -21.86 -6.04
C MET A 424 -14.03 -23.08 -5.96
N TRP A 425 -13.31 -23.23 -4.85
CA TRP A 425 -12.16 -24.14 -4.74
C TRP A 425 -12.42 -25.38 -3.89
N ALA A 426 -13.69 -25.72 -3.70
CA ALA A 426 -14.08 -26.98 -3.07
C ALA A 426 -13.49 -28.20 -3.82
N GLY A 427 -12.75 -29.04 -3.09
CA GLY A 427 -12.19 -30.30 -3.60
C GLY A 427 -10.98 -30.10 -4.53
N LYS A 428 -11.23 -30.09 -5.84
CA LYS A 428 -10.21 -29.98 -6.91
C LYS A 428 -10.54 -28.95 -7.98
N SER A 429 -11.60 -28.16 -7.77
CA SER A 429 -11.96 -27.06 -8.70
C SER A 429 -10.98 -25.90 -8.51
N ASP A 430 -10.74 -25.18 -9.61
CA ASP A 430 -9.94 -23.96 -9.69
C ASP A 430 -10.74 -22.79 -10.32
N ASN A 431 -12.07 -22.92 -10.36
CA ASN A 431 -13.00 -21.98 -10.99
C ASN A 431 -13.16 -20.67 -10.18
N TYR A 432 -13.55 -19.59 -10.88
CA TYR A 432 -13.93 -18.31 -10.30
C TYR A 432 -15.36 -17.91 -10.65
N ALA A 433 -16.13 -17.50 -9.64
CA ALA A 433 -17.34 -16.70 -9.83
C ALA A 433 -17.02 -15.21 -9.58
N TYR A 434 -17.79 -14.30 -10.18
CA TYR A 434 -17.55 -12.85 -10.06
C TYR A 434 -18.81 -12.08 -9.68
N LEU A 435 -18.85 -11.53 -8.48
CA LEU A 435 -19.87 -10.60 -8.05
C LEU A 435 -19.51 -9.20 -8.55
N VAL A 436 -20.27 -8.69 -9.53
CA VAL A 436 -20.14 -7.34 -10.07
C VAL A 436 -21.24 -6.48 -9.47
N VAL A 437 -20.89 -5.33 -8.91
CA VAL A 437 -21.81 -4.41 -8.22
C VAL A 437 -21.63 -3.00 -8.79
N ASP A 438 -22.73 -2.34 -9.15
CA ASP A 438 -22.77 -0.90 -9.39
C ASP A 438 -22.97 -0.16 -8.06
N ASP A 439 -21.91 0.41 -7.50
CA ASP A 439 -21.93 1.11 -6.21
C ASP A 439 -22.94 2.27 -6.15
N LYS A 440 -23.34 2.85 -7.30
CA LYS A 440 -24.35 3.91 -7.41
C LYS A 440 -25.76 3.42 -7.08
N THR A 441 -26.18 2.31 -7.68
CA THR A 441 -27.55 1.75 -7.57
C THR A 441 -27.65 0.55 -6.64
N LYS A 442 -26.50 0.02 -6.21
CA LYS A 442 -26.26 -1.31 -5.64
C LYS A 442 -26.70 -2.47 -6.52
N GLU A 443 -27.13 -2.24 -7.76
CA GLU A 443 -27.50 -3.34 -8.66
C GLU A 443 -26.29 -4.22 -8.95
N ALA A 444 -26.49 -5.53 -8.82
CA ALA A 444 -25.41 -6.49 -8.89
C ALA A 444 -25.79 -7.70 -9.74
N VAL A 445 -24.79 -8.31 -10.36
CA VAL A 445 -24.90 -9.63 -10.98
C VAL A 445 -23.82 -10.54 -10.45
N ILE A 446 -24.09 -11.85 -10.49
CA ILE A 446 -23.11 -12.89 -10.22
C ILE A 446 -22.80 -13.62 -11.53
N VAL A 447 -21.53 -13.59 -11.94
CA VAL A 447 -21.04 -14.32 -13.11
C VAL A 447 -20.60 -15.73 -12.70
N ASP A 448 -21.04 -16.74 -13.46
CA ASP A 448 -20.70 -18.16 -13.34
C ASP A 448 -20.78 -18.76 -11.90
N PRO A 449 -21.94 -18.68 -11.22
CA PRO A 449 -22.09 -19.15 -9.82
C PRO A 449 -22.26 -20.68 -9.69
N ALA A 450 -21.30 -21.45 -10.19
CA ALA A 450 -21.44 -22.90 -10.30
C ALA A 450 -21.47 -23.67 -8.97
N HIS A 451 -20.94 -23.11 -7.89
CA HIS A 451 -20.88 -23.76 -6.58
C HIS A 451 -21.60 -22.91 -5.49
N PRO A 452 -22.92 -23.08 -5.32
CA PRO A 452 -23.74 -22.26 -4.43
C PRO A 452 -23.26 -22.24 -2.98
N ALA A 453 -22.71 -23.34 -2.46
CA ALA A 453 -22.20 -23.42 -1.09
C ALA A 453 -21.07 -22.41 -0.78
N GLU A 454 -20.27 -22.00 -1.78
CA GLU A 454 -19.24 -20.95 -1.63
C GLU A 454 -19.76 -19.57 -2.05
N VAL A 455 -20.68 -19.49 -3.02
CA VAL A 455 -21.18 -18.23 -3.59
C VAL A 455 -22.34 -17.63 -2.78
N ALA A 456 -23.33 -18.44 -2.38
CA ALA A 456 -24.54 -17.99 -1.69
C ALA A 456 -24.27 -17.30 -0.35
N PRO A 457 -23.29 -17.68 0.49
CA PRO A 457 -22.97 -16.94 1.72
C PRO A 457 -22.55 -15.48 1.46
N VAL A 458 -21.81 -15.23 0.37
CA VAL A 458 -21.39 -13.88 -0.03
C VAL A 458 -22.61 -13.06 -0.47
N LEU A 459 -23.44 -13.63 -1.35
CA LEU A 459 -24.63 -12.96 -1.88
C LEU A 459 -25.67 -12.69 -0.78
N LYS A 460 -25.96 -13.69 0.07
CA LYS A 460 -26.88 -13.55 1.21
C LYS A 460 -26.45 -12.43 2.15
N LYS A 461 -25.16 -12.36 2.49
CA LYS A 461 -24.64 -11.29 3.34
C LYS A 461 -24.88 -9.92 2.71
N GLY A 462 -24.49 -9.74 1.44
CA GLY A 462 -24.64 -8.45 0.75
C GLY A 462 -26.10 -8.02 0.54
N ILE A 463 -27.01 -8.98 0.35
CA ILE A 463 -28.46 -8.73 0.26
C ILE A 463 -29.02 -8.34 1.65
N GLN A 464 -28.53 -8.96 2.73
CA GLN A 464 -28.99 -8.69 4.10
C GLN A 464 -28.49 -7.36 4.66
N ASP A 465 -27.25 -6.96 4.36
CA ASP A 465 -26.68 -5.67 4.79
C ASP A 465 -26.97 -4.51 3.83
N GLY A 466 -27.65 -4.78 2.70
CA GLY A 466 -28.06 -3.79 1.71
C GLY A 466 -26.91 -3.29 0.82
N SER A 467 -25.71 -3.89 0.89
CA SER A 467 -24.60 -3.55 0.01
C SER A 467 -24.80 -4.00 -1.44
N ILE A 468 -25.66 -5.00 -1.69
CA ILE A 468 -26.07 -5.41 -3.05
C ILE A 468 -27.58 -5.57 -3.19
N LYS A 469 -28.08 -5.23 -4.39
CA LYS A 469 -29.38 -5.57 -4.95
C LYS A 469 -29.10 -6.50 -6.13
N LEU A 470 -29.06 -7.81 -5.88
CA LEU A 470 -28.82 -8.81 -6.93
C LEU A 470 -29.99 -8.79 -7.94
N THR A 471 -29.70 -8.60 -9.23
CA THR A 471 -30.71 -8.48 -10.30
C THR A 471 -30.68 -9.64 -11.29
N ALA A 472 -29.50 -10.21 -11.57
CA ALA A 472 -29.36 -11.32 -12.50
C ALA A 472 -28.19 -12.26 -12.14
N ILE A 473 -28.30 -13.50 -12.63
CA ILE A 473 -27.16 -14.39 -12.84
C ILE A 473 -26.68 -14.18 -14.28
N VAL A 474 -25.36 -14.15 -14.49
CA VAL A 474 -24.74 -14.11 -15.82
C VAL A 474 -23.94 -15.39 -16.02
N ASN A 475 -24.13 -16.09 -17.14
CA ASN A 475 -23.34 -17.28 -17.48
C ASN A 475 -22.58 -17.11 -18.79
N THR A 476 -21.30 -17.41 -18.77
CA THR A 476 -20.44 -17.37 -19.95
C THR A 476 -20.75 -18.51 -20.91
N HIS A 477 -21.04 -19.71 -20.39
CA HIS A 477 -21.38 -20.89 -21.20
C HIS A 477 -22.04 -22.00 -20.35
N HIS A 478 -22.55 -23.05 -21.01
CA HIS A 478 -23.41 -24.05 -20.37
C HIS A 478 -22.72 -25.09 -19.48
N HIS A 479 -21.38 -25.18 -19.44
CA HIS A 479 -20.70 -26.24 -18.68
C HIS A 479 -21.07 -26.18 -17.18
N TRP A 480 -21.09 -27.36 -16.56
CA TRP A 480 -21.61 -27.53 -15.20
C TRP A 480 -20.88 -26.69 -14.15
N ASP A 481 -19.58 -26.54 -14.31
CA ASP A 481 -18.70 -25.74 -13.45
C ASP A 481 -18.75 -24.22 -13.74
N HIS A 482 -19.71 -23.78 -14.57
CA HIS A 482 -20.09 -22.36 -14.77
C HIS A 482 -21.58 -22.12 -14.52
N ALA A 483 -22.47 -22.94 -15.09
CA ALA A 483 -23.93 -22.77 -15.04
C ALA A 483 -24.66 -23.78 -14.14
N GLY A 484 -24.00 -24.83 -13.64
CA GLY A 484 -24.64 -25.93 -12.91
C GLY A 484 -25.30 -25.54 -11.59
N GLY A 485 -24.76 -24.51 -10.92
CA GLY A 485 -25.26 -24.01 -9.64
C GLY A 485 -26.52 -23.12 -9.73
N ASN A 486 -26.94 -22.70 -10.94
CA ASN A 486 -27.98 -21.69 -11.11
C ASN A 486 -29.32 -22.04 -10.41
N ALA A 487 -29.83 -23.26 -10.61
CA ALA A 487 -31.12 -23.68 -10.05
C ALA A 487 -31.08 -23.81 -8.52
N GLU A 488 -29.96 -24.30 -7.97
CA GLU A 488 -29.74 -24.42 -6.53
C GLU A 488 -29.58 -23.04 -5.89
N LEU A 489 -28.79 -22.13 -6.50
CA LEU A 489 -28.61 -20.77 -6.00
C LEU A 489 -29.92 -19.98 -5.98
N LEU A 490 -30.72 -20.02 -7.06
CA LEU A 490 -32.03 -19.37 -7.10
C LEU A 490 -32.96 -19.89 -5.98
N THR A 491 -32.94 -21.20 -5.73
CA THR A 491 -33.70 -21.84 -4.64
C THR A 491 -33.20 -21.40 -3.27
N GLU A 492 -31.87 -21.36 -3.07
CA GLU A 492 -31.23 -21.01 -1.81
C GLU A 492 -31.37 -19.52 -1.45
N LEU A 493 -31.42 -18.63 -2.45
CA LEU A 493 -31.68 -17.20 -2.27
C LEU A 493 -33.18 -16.88 -2.11
N GLY A 494 -34.06 -17.78 -2.55
CA GLY A 494 -35.51 -17.54 -2.55
C GLY A 494 -35.94 -16.42 -3.52
N GLN A 495 -35.14 -16.15 -4.56
CA GLN A 495 -35.35 -15.06 -5.51
C GLN A 495 -35.57 -15.59 -6.93
N SER A 496 -36.45 -14.92 -7.68
CA SER A 496 -36.62 -15.13 -9.12
C SER A 496 -35.83 -14.05 -9.85
N LEU A 497 -34.64 -14.41 -10.33
CA LEU A 497 -33.72 -13.51 -11.04
C LEU A 497 -33.72 -13.80 -12.55
N GLU A 498 -33.32 -12.82 -13.37
CA GLU A 498 -32.98 -13.10 -14.77
C GLU A 498 -31.70 -13.94 -14.82
N VAL A 499 -31.63 -14.92 -15.72
CA VAL A 499 -30.41 -15.68 -16.02
C VAL A 499 -30.01 -15.33 -17.46
N ILE A 500 -28.94 -14.58 -17.60
CA ILE A 500 -28.45 -14.02 -18.86
C ILE A 500 -27.23 -14.84 -19.32
N GLY A 501 -27.30 -15.50 -20.48
CA GLY A 501 -26.17 -16.31 -20.91
C GLY A 501 -26.36 -17.04 -22.23
N GLY A 502 -25.45 -17.98 -22.49
CA GLY A 502 -25.56 -18.92 -23.60
C GLY A 502 -26.90 -19.68 -23.58
N LYS A 503 -27.42 -20.01 -24.77
CA LYS A 503 -28.77 -20.56 -24.96
C LYS A 503 -29.00 -21.91 -24.25
N ASP A 504 -27.93 -22.63 -23.95
CA ASP A 504 -27.95 -23.97 -23.34
C ASP A 504 -27.64 -23.93 -21.83
N CYS A 505 -27.37 -22.73 -21.28
CA CYS A 505 -27.10 -22.53 -19.85
C CYS A 505 -28.30 -22.91 -18.97
N GLN A 506 -28.04 -23.55 -17.84
CA GLN A 506 -29.08 -23.99 -16.91
C GLN A 506 -29.93 -22.79 -16.44
N LYS A 507 -31.27 -22.91 -16.52
CA LYS A 507 -32.23 -21.84 -16.15
C LYS A 507 -32.14 -20.54 -16.97
N VAL A 508 -31.40 -20.49 -18.09
CA VAL A 508 -31.32 -19.28 -18.92
C VAL A 508 -32.71 -18.74 -19.29
N THR A 509 -32.92 -17.43 -19.07
CA THR A 509 -34.15 -16.72 -19.42
C THR A 509 -33.92 -15.71 -20.56
N LYS A 510 -32.66 -15.30 -20.78
CA LYS A 510 -32.27 -14.35 -21.82
C LYS A 510 -30.92 -14.71 -22.44
N THR A 511 -30.89 -14.84 -23.76
CA THR A 511 -29.65 -14.97 -24.53
C THR A 511 -29.48 -13.71 -25.39
N PRO A 512 -28.60 -12.77 -25.00
CA PRO A 512 -28.34 -11.57 -25.79
C PRO A 512 -27.62 -11.94 -27.09
N LYS A 513 -27.86 -11.18 -28.17
CA LYS A 513 -27.17 -11.37 -29.46
C LYS A 513 -25.71 -10.91 -29.38
N HIS A 514 -24.87 -11.41 -30.30
CA HIS A 514 -23.51 -10.87 -30.45
C HIS A 514 -23.55 -9.35 -30.73
N GLY A 515 -22.82 -8.59 -29.92
CA GLY A 515 -22.77 -7.13 -29.99
C GLY A 515 -23.92 -6.41 -29.28
N GLU A 516 -24.92 -7.12 -28.76
CA GLU A 516 -26.05 -6.54 -28.02
C GLU A 516 -25.57 -5.87 -26.72
N THR A 517 -26.14 -4.70 -26.44
CA THR A 517 -25.81 -3.89 -25.27
C THR A 517 -27.00 -3.74 -24.32
N PHE A 518 -26.73 -3.86 -23.02
CA PHE A 518 -27.69 -3.64 -21.93
C PHE A 518 -26.94 -3.10 -20.71
N ASN A 519 -27.66 -2.71 -19.65
CA ASN A 519 -27.04 -2.14 -18.44
C ASN A 519 -27.32 -3.02 -17.20
N ILE A 520 -26.42 -2.90 -16.21
CA ILE A 520 -26.62 -3.33 -14.83
C ILE A 520 -26.45 -2.07 -13.97
N GLY A 521 -27.54 -1.53 -13.42
CA GLY A 521 -27.52 -0.18 -12.86
C GLY A 521 -26.97 0.85 -13.86
N SER A 522 -25.86 1.50 -13.51
CA SER A 522 -25.13 2.43 -14.38
C SER A 522 -23.96 1.81 -15.19
N ILE A 523 -23.66 0.51 -15.02
CA ILE A 523 -22.63 -0.21 -15.77
C ILE A 523 -23.17 -0.59 -17.15
N ALA A 524 -22.46 -0.24 -18.22
CA ALA A 524 -22.79 -0.65 -19.58
C ALA A 524 -22.17 -2.02 -19.89
N VAL A 525 -22.96 -2.95 -20.44
CA VAL A 525 -22.55 -4.31 -20.79
C VAL A 525 -22.72 -4.53 -22.29
N LYS A 526 -21.77 -5.22 -22.91
CA LYS A 526 -21.85 -5.75 -24.27
C LYS A 526 -21.61 -7.26 -24.27
N ALA A 527 -22.54 -8.02 -24.83
CA ALA A 527 -22.39 -9.44 -25.05
C ALA A 527 -21.54 -9.72 -26.31
N LEU A 528 -20.51 -10.53 -26.18
CA LEU A 528 -19.57 -10.88 -27.25
C LEU A 528 -19.59 -12.40 -27.42
N HIS A 529 -20.35 -12.91 -28.39
CA HIS A 529 -20.33 -14.35 -28.69
C HIS A 529 -18.94 -14.76 -29.16
N THR A 530 -18.40 -15.80 -28.54
CA THR A 530 -17.07 -16.36 -28.77
C THR A 530 -17.14 -17.89 -28.85
N PRO A 531 -17.94 -18.45 -29.78
CA PRO A 531 -18.08 -19.89 -29.92
C PRO A 531 -16.71 -20.51 -30.20
N CYS A 532 -16.38 -21.60 -29.50
CA CYS A 532 -15.33 -22.57 -29.83
C CYS A 532 -15.16 -23.59 -28.70
N HIS A 533 -15.04 -23.08 -27.46
CA HIS A 533 -14.96 -23.91 -26.28
C HIS A 533 -16.27 -24.68 -26.11
N THR A 534 -17.37 -23.93 -26.03
CA THR A 534 -18.72 -24.37 -26.42
C THR A 534 -19.23 -23.51 -27.58
N GLN A 535 -20.29 -23.96 -28.24
CA GLN A 535 -21.00 -23.19 -29.27
C GLN A 535 -21.92 -22.10 -28.70
N ASP A 536 -22.22 -22.14 -27.40
CA ASP A 536 -23.02 -21.12 -26.69
C ASP A 536 -22.18 -20.10 -25.90
N SER A 537 -20.85 -20.14 -26.03
CA SER A 537 -19.92 -19.26 -25.30
C SER A 537 -20.12 -17.76 -25.60
N ILE A 538 -20.28 -16.97 -24.54
CA ILE A 538 -20.42 -15.51 -24.55
C ILE A 538 -19.44 -14.89 -23.54
N CYS A 539 -18.55 -14.02 -24.02
CA CYS A 539 -17.80 -13.11 -23.17
C CYS A 539 -18.63 -11.84 -22.87
N PHE A 540 -18.54 -11.31 -21.65
CA PHE A 540 -19.26 -10.09 -21.25
C PHE A 540 -18.27 -8.96 -21.00
N PHE A 541 -18.24 -8.00 -21.92
CA PHE A 541 -17.46 -6.77 -21.78
C PHE A 541 -18.29 -5.73 -21.02
N MET A 542 -17.76 -5.22 -19.90
CA MET A 542 -18.45 -4.25 -19.04
C MET A 542 -17.63 -2.97 -18.89
N GLN A 543 -18.31 -1.83 -18.86
CA GLN A 543 -17.72 -0.50 -18.81
C GLN A 543 -18.40 0.39 -17.77
N ASP A 544 -17.61 1.08 -16.97
CA ASP A 544 -18.03 2.17 -16.07
C ASP A 544 -17.06 3.35 -16.23
N GLY A 545 -17.50 4.36 -16.98
CA GLY A 545 -16.66 5.46 -17.42
C GLY A 545 -15.42 4.97 -18.17
N ASN A 546 -14.25 5.09 -17.53
CA ASN A 546 -12.97 4.63 -18.08
C ASN A 546 -12.59 3.20 -17.65
N ASP A 547 -13.19 2.63 -16.60
CA ASP A 547 -12.92 1.25 -16.20
C ASP A 547 -13.59 0.29 -17.18
N LYS A 548 -12.84 -0.73 -17.59
CA LYS A 548 -13.19 -1.66 -18.67
C LYS A 548 -12.73 -3.04 -18.28
N VAL A 549 -13.65 -3.98 -18.28
CA VAL A 549 -13.39 -5.37 -17.91
C VAL A 549 -14.06 -6.31 -18.90
N VAL A 550 -13.53 -7.53 -19.05
CA VAL A 550 -14.19 -8.59 -19.81
C VAL A 550 -14.16 -9.90 -19.04
N PHE A 551 -15.35 -10.46 -18.80
CA PHE A 551 -15.52 -11.81 -18.27
C PHE A 551 -15.49 -12.78 -19.44
N THR A 552 -14.48 -13.65 -19.48
CA THR A 552 -14.16 -14.44 -20.68
C THR A 552 -14.52 -15.91 -20.58
N GLY A 553 -14.94 -16.37 -19.38
CA GLY A 553 -15.15 -17.79 -19.08
C GLY A 553 -13.95 -18.60 -19.58
N ASP A 554 -14.26 -19.62 -20.39
CA ASP A 554 -13.27 -20.53 -20.95
C ASP A 554 -12.80 -20.18 -22.37
N THR A 555 -13.17 -19.00 -22.89
CA THR A 555 -12.63 -18.54 -24.18
C THR A 555 -11.15 -18.16 -24.03
N LEU A 556 -10.86 -17.22 -23.11
CA LEU A 556 -9.53 -16.63 -22.89
C LEU A 556 -9.13 -16.80 -21.41
N PHE A 557 -7.93 -17.34 -21.20
CA PHE A 557 -7.25 -17.38 -19.89
C PHE A 557 -5.96 -16.57 -19.96
N HIS A 558 -5.42 -16.16 -18.82
CA HIS A 558 -4.10 -15.54 -18.79
C HIS A 558 -3.03 -16.49 -19.35
N GLY A 559 -2.39 -16.09 -20.45
CA GLY A 559 -1.42 -16.88 -21.21
C GLY A 559 -1.98 -18.12 -21.93
N GLY A 560 -3.31 -18.30 -22.01
CA GLY A 560 -3.94 -19.48 -22.58
C GLY A 560 -5.33 -19.25 -23.19
N CYS A 561 -5.97 -20.35 -23.59
CA CYS A 561 -7.36 -20.37 -24.07
C CYS A 561 -8.03 -21.71 -23.71
N GLY A 562 -9.34 -21.79 -23.92
CA GLY A 562 -10.11 -23.03 -23.75
C GLY A 562 -9.62 -24.19 -24.62
N LYS A 563 -9.98 -25.41 -24.22
CA LYS A 563 -9.98 -26.55 -25.14
C LYS A 563 -11.14 -26.38 -26.12
N PHE A 564 -10.94 -26.74 -27.38
CA PHE A 564 -11.96 -26.63 -28.42
C PHE A 564 -12.81 -27.91 -28.37
N PHE A 565 -13.78 -27.97 -27.44
CA PHE A 565 -14.61 -29.17 -27.28
C PHE A 565 -15.70 -29.24 -28.35
N GLU A 566 -16.28 -28.10 -28.72
CA GLU A 566 -17.40 -28.01 -29.67
C GLU A 566 -17.09 -27.19 -30.94
N GLY A 567 -15.82 -26.83 -31.16
CA GLY A 567 -15.44 -25.92 -32.24
C GLY A 567 -14.00 -26.10 -32.74
N THR A 568 -13.55 -25.11 -33.48
CA THR A 568 -12.39 -25.18 -34.39
C THR A 568 -11.33 -24.12 -34.08
N GLY A 569 -10.14 -24.29 -34.66
CA GLY A 569 -9.10 -23.26 -34.62
C GLY A 569 -9.49 -21.96 -35.34
N GLU A 570 -10.39 -22.01 -36.33
CA GLU A 570 -10.91 -20.81 -37.00
C GLU A 570 -11.77 -20.00 -36.02
N GLU A 571 -12.68 -20.67 -35.34
CA GLU A 571 -13.56 -20.09 -34.33
C GLU A 571 -12.76 -19.51 -33.14
N MET A 572 -11.78 -20.23 -32.59
CA MET A 572 -10.94 -19.68 -31.52
C MET A 572 -10.06 -18.51 -32.02
N HIS A 573 -9.51 -18.60 -33.24
CA HIS A 573 -8.75 -17.50 -33.81
C HIS A 573 -9.60 -16.24 -33.94
N LYS A 574 -10.83 -16.37 -34.44
CA LYS A 574 -11.82 -15.29 -34.51
C LYS A 574 -12.18 -14.77 -33.12
N ALA A 575 -12.50 -15.65 -32.16
CA ALA A 575 -12.85 -15.27 -30.79
C ALA A 575 -11.74 -14.45 -30.11
N LEU A 576 -10.49 -14.92 -30.15
CA LEU A 576 -9.36 -14.28 -29.47
C LEU A 576 -8.81 -13.08 -30.25
N ASN A 577 -8.49 -13.25 -31.54
CA ASN A 577 -7.70 -12.27 -32.29
C ASN A 577 -8.57 -11.23 -33.01
N VAL A 578 -9.84 -11.53 -33.28
CA VAL A 578 -10.78 -10.58 -33.93
C VAL A 578 -11.75 -9.99 -32.90
N THR A 579 -12.50 -10.82 -32.17
CA THR A 579 -13.52 -10.33 -31.22
C THR A 579 -12.87 -9.72 -29.98
N LEU A 580 -12.19 -10.51 -29.14
CA LEU A 580 -11.58 -10.01 -27.90
C LEU A 580 -10.36 -9.10 -28.18
N GLY A 581 -9.58 -9.41 -29.22
CA GLY A 581 -8.44 -8.60 -29.66
C GLY A 581 -8.81 -7.19 -30.14
N SER A 582 -10.07 -6.95 -30.52
CA SER A 582 -10.59 -5.61 -30.86
C SER A 582 -10.96 -4.75 -29.66
N LEU A 583 -11.00 -5.31 -28.45
CA LEU A 583 -11.25 -4.55 -27.23
C LEU A 583 -10.07 -3.62 -26.88
N PRO A 584 -10.32 -2.50 -26.18
CA PRO A 584 -9.27 -1.60 -25.74
C PRO A 584 -8.19 -2.32 -24.90
N ASP A 585 -6.93 -2.00 -25.13
CA ASP A 585 -5.79 -2.69 -24.51
C ASP A 585 -5.73 -2.56 -22.98
N ASP A 586 -6.41 -1.58 -22.39
CA ASP A 586 -6.54 -1.40 -20.95
C ASP A 586 -7.72 -2.18 -20.32
N THR A 587 -8.43 -2.99 -21.11
CA THR A 587 -9.53 -3.85 -20.63
C THR A 587 -8.98 -5.00 -19.79
N ARG A 588 -9.30 -5.06 -18.49
CA ARG A 588 -8.89 -6.14 -17.57
C ARG A 588 -9.63 -7.44 -17.86
N VAL A 589 -8.92 -8.57 -17.86
CA VAL A 589 -9.49 -9.89 -18.17
C VAL A 589 -9.82 -10.66 -16.89
N PHE A 590 -11.03 -11.24 -16.84
CA PHE A 590 -11.54 -12.05 -15.74
C PHE A 590 -11.94 -13.45 -16.29
N PRO A 591 -11.04 -14.44 -16.22
CA PRO A 591 -11.24 -15.76 -16.83
C PRO A 591 -12.00 -16.74 -15.93
N GLY A 592 -12.43 -17.88 -16.49
CA GLY A 592 -13.17 -18.91 -15.76
C GLY A 592 -12.41 -19.65 -14.64
N HIS A 593 -11.09 -19.80 -14.79
CA HIS A 593 -10.25 -20.68 -13.95
C HIS A 593 -8.85 -20.10 -13.69
N GLU A 594 -8.22 -20.55 -12.60
CA GLU A 594 -6.83 -20.26 -12.25
C GLU A 594 -5.80 -21.18 -12.96
N TYR A 595 -5.83 -21.20 -14.30
CA TYR A 595 -4.89 -21.99 -15.11
C TYR A 595 -3.54 -21.29 -15.38
N THR A 596 -3.35 -20.05 -14.93
CA THR A 596 -2.29 -19.14 -15.39
C THR A 596 -0.88 -19.72 -15.24
N LYS A 597 -0.60 -20.39 -14.13
CA LYS A 597 0.70 -21.05 -13.88
C LYS A 597 0.99 -22.20 -14.86
N SER A 598 -0.03 -22.95 -15.28
CA SER A 598 0.11 -24.00 -16.30
C SER A 598 0.25 -23.41 -17.71
N ASN A 599 -0.46 -22.30 -17.96
CA ASN A 599 -0.45 -21.58 -19.22
C ASN A 599 0.92 -20.95 -19.48
N ALA A 600 1.48 -20.24 -18.49
CA ALA A 600 2.79 -19.60 -18.59
C ALA A 600 3.92 -20.61 -18.88
N LYS A 601 3.91 -21.78 -18.21
CA LYS A 601 4.86 -22.87 -18.48
C LYS A 601 4.79 -23.38 -19.93
N PHE A 602 3.57 -23.58 -20.44
CA PHE A 602 3.40 -23.95 -21.84
C PHE A 602 3.88 -22.83 -22.78
N ALA A 603 3.49 -21.58 -22.51
CA ALA A 603 3.89 -20.43 -23.30
C ALA A 603 5.42 -20.26 -23.35
N LEU A 604 6.15 -20.48 -22.26
CA LEU A 604 7.61 -20.47 -22.24
C LEU A 604 8.26 -21.56 -23.11
N SER A 605 7.60 -22.72 -23.26
CA SER A 605 8.10 -23.79 -24.14
C SER A 605 7.97 -23.47 -25.64
N VAL A 606 7.14 -22.48 -25.99
CA VAL A 606 6.88 -22.03 -27.37
C VAL A 606 7.58 -20.70 -27.66
N LEU A 607 7.46 -19.72 -26.75
CA LEU A 607 7.95 -18.35 -26.90
C LEU A 607 8.56 -17.84 -25.57
N PRO A 608 9.86 -18.07 -25.31
CA PRO A 608 10.53 -17.69 -24.05
C PRO A 608 10.88 -16.19 -23.99
N SER A 609 9.90 -15.32 -24.26
CA SER A 609 10.04 -13.85 -24.27
C SER A 609 9.85 -13.24 -22.87
N GLU A 610 10.34 -12.02 -22.67
CA GLU A 610 10.27 -11.34 -21.36
C GLU A 610 8.83 -11.17 -20.80
N PRO A 611 7.79 -10.82 -21.59
CA PRO A 611 6.42 -10.79 -21.10
C PRO A 611 5.93 -12.17 -20.58
N VAL A 612 6.32 -13.25 -21.25
CA VAL A 612 5.93 -14.62 -20.86
C VAL A 612 6.66 -15.05 -19.57
N LYS A 613 7.92 -14.65 -19.39
CA LYS A 613 8.65 -14.85 -18.13
C LYS A 613 8.05 -14.02 -16.98
N ALA A 614 7.62 -12.79 -17.26
CA ALA A 614 6.94 -11.96 -16.27
C ALA A 614 5.61 -12.57 -15.83
N LEU A 615 4.83 -13.12 -16.77
CA LEU A 615 3.61 -13.88 -16.46
C LEU A 615 3.92 -15.11 -15.59
N GLU A 616 4.97 -15.89 -15.91
CA GLU A 616 5.34 -17.06 -15.11
C GLU A 616 5.77 -16.67 -13.69
N ALA A 617 6.61 -15.64 -13.54
CA ALA A 617 7.04 -15.12 -12.25
C ALA A 617 5.83 -14.67 -11.42
N PHE A 618 4.93 -13.88 -12.02
CA PHE A 618 3.70 -13.43 -11.35
C PHE A 618 2.82 -14.61 -10.90
N ALA A 619 2.62 -15.61 -11.75
CA ALA A 619 1.83 -16.81 -11.45
C ALA A 619 2.54 -17.80 -10.49
N ASN A 620 3.82 -17.59 -10.20
CA ASN A 620 4.54 -18.31 -9.15
C ASN A 620 4.40 -17.62 -7.78
N ASP A 621 4.37 -16.28 -7.76
CA ASP A 621 4.28 -15.47 -6.54
C ASP A 621 2.84 -15.19 -6.07
N ASN A 622 1.83 -15.39 -6.94
CA ASN A 622 0.42 -15.14 -6.64
C ASN A 622 -0.42 -16.42 -6.74
N LYS A 623 -1.35 -16.60 -5.78
CA LYS A 623 -2.35 -17.68 -5.81
C LYS A 623 -3.53 -17.37 -6.75
N GLU A 624 -3.80 -16.08 -6.97
CA GLU A 624 -4.95 -15.56 -7.69
C GLU A 624 -4.46 -14.50 -8.70
N THR A 625 -4.80 -14.69 -9.97
CA THR A 625 -4.27 -13.89 -11.10
C THR A 625 -5.35 -13.14 -11.90
N GLN A 626 -6.62 -13.43 -11.65
CA GLN A 626 -7.77 -12.83 -12.32
C GLN A 626 -7.84 -11.30 -12.14
N GLY A 627 -8.15 -10.58 -13.21
CA GLY A 627 -8.24 -9.12 -13.22
C GLY A 627 -6.91 -8.37 -13.05
N LYS A 628 -5.77 -9.07 -13.07
CA LYS A 628 -4.42 -8.49 -12.93
C LYS A 628 -3.79 -8.09 -14.26
N PHE A 629 -4.20 -8.75 -15.36
CA PHE A 629 -3.71 -8.49 -16.72
C PHE A 629 -4.84 -8.01 -17.63
N THR A 630 -4.46 -7.30 -18.69
CA THR A 630 -5.38 -6.74 -19.68
C THR A 630 -5.31 -7.44 -21.03
N ILE A 631 -6.24 -7.12 -21.94
CA ILE A 631 -6.18 -7.52 -23.35
C ILE A 631 -4.86 -7.09 -24.01
N GLY A 632 -4.30 -5.95 -23.62
CA GLY A 632 -2.97 -5.50 -24.07
C GLY A 632 -1.83 -6.39 -23.58
N ASP A 633 -1.89 -6.87 -22.34
CA ASP A 633 -0.91 -7.81 -21.79
C ASP A 633 -1.03 -9.20 -22.45
N GLU A 634 -2.26 -9.69 -22.66
CA GLU A 634 -2.48 -10.97 -23.36
C GLU A 634 -1.92 -10.94 -24.79
N LYS A 635 -2.04 -9.83 -25.52
CA LYS A 635 -1.38 -9.63 -26.82
C LYS A 635 0.15 -9.71 -26.74
N GLN A 636 0.76 -9.58 -25.55
CA GLN A 636 2.20 -9.71 -25.33
C GLN A 636 2.65 -11.06 -24.76
N HIS A 637 1.87 -11.74 -23.90
CA HIS A 637 2.30 -13.03 -23.32
C HIS A 637 1.48 -14.26 -23.74
N ASN A 638 0.34 -14.09 -24.39
CA ASN A 638 -0.53 -15.21 -24.76
C ASN A 638 -0.19 -15.71 -26.17
N VAL A 639 0.40 -16.90 -26.26
CA VAL A 639 0.81 -17.50 -27.54
C VAL A 639 -0.38 -17.69 -28.52
N PHE A 640 -1.60 -17.85 -28.01
CA PHE A 640 -2.81 -17.95 -28.83
C PHE A 640 -3.28 -16.58 -29.40
N MET A 641 -2.83 -15.46 -28.81
CA MET A 641 -3.07 -14.10 -29.31
C MET A 641 -1.92 -13.55 -30.15
N ARG A 642 -0.92 -14.37 -30.47
CA ARG A 642 0.30 -13.99 -31.21
C ARG A 642 0.60 -14.86 -32.45
N PRO A 643 -0.38 -15.25 -33.30
CA PRO A 643 -0.13 -16.15 -34.44
C PRO A 643 0.81 -15.58 -35.52
N GLN A 644 1.09 -14.27 -35.51
CA GLN A 644 2.04 -13.63 -36.43
C GLN A 644 3.49 -13.59 -35.90
N ASP A 645 3.76 -14.16 -34.72
CA ASP A 645 5.12 -14.18 -34.15
C ASP A 645 6.00 -15.23 -34.86
N PRO A 646 7.18 -14.84 -35.40
CA PRO A 646 8.04 -15.77 -36.14
C PRO A 646 8.53 -16.98 -35.35
N GLU A 647 8.74 -16.86 -34.02
CA GLU A 647 9.15 -18.00 -33.21
C GLU A 647 7.96 -18.94 -32.92
N ILE A 648 6.74 -18.41 -32.85
CA ILE A 648 5.52 -19.24 -32.79
C ILE A 648 5.31 -20.00 -34.11
N GLN A 649 5.43 -19.34 -35.26
CA GLN A 649 5.34 -19.97 -36.59
C GLN A 649 6.36 -21.09 -36.77
N LYS A 650 7.60 -20.86 -36.30
CA LYS A 650 8.69 -21.84 -36.29
C LYS A 650 8.44 -23.00 -35.31
N ALA A 651 7.83 -22.74 -34.15
CA ALA A 651 7.50 -23.76 -33.16
C ALA A 651 6.33 -24.67 -33.57
N THR A 652 5.35 -24.13 -34.32
CA THR A 652 4.23 -24.91 -34.88
C THR A 652 4.57 -25.58 -36.20
N GLY A 653 5.47 -24.98 -37.00
CA GLY A 653 5.73 -25.34 -38.39
C GLY A 653 4.71 -24.73 -39.37
N GLU A 654 3.83 -23.84 -38.90
CA GLU A 654 2.70 -23.29 -39.63
C GLU A 654 2.83 -21.77 -39.80
N THR A 655 2.28 -21.23 -40.89
CA THR A 655 2.26 -19.77 -41.17
C THR A 655 0.87 -19.17 -41.26
N ASP A 656 -0.16 -20.00 -41.48
CA ASP A 656 -1.55 -19.56 -41.43
C ASP A 656 -2.05 -19.44 -39.97
N PRO A 657 -2.68 -18.32 -39.56
CA PRO A 657 -3.14 -18.12 -38.19
C PRO A 657 -4.12 -19.18 -37.65
N VAL A 658 -4.93 -19.80 -38.49
CA VAL A 658 -5.91 -20.83 -38.11
C VAL A 658 -5.21 -22.19 -37.93
N ALA A 659 -4.27 -22.53 -38.81
CA ALA A 659 -3.39 -23.68 -38.65
C ALA A 659 -2.54 -23.56 -37.37
N ILE A 660 -1.94 -22.39 -37.12
CA ILE A 660 -1.18 -22.08 -35.89
C ILE A 660 -2.06 -22.23 -34.64
N MET A 661 -3.27 -21.67 -34.64
CA MET A 661 -4.21 -21.78 -33.52
C MET A 661 -4.53 -23.24 -33.20
N THR A 662 -4.83 -24.03 -34.23
CA THR A 662 -5.07 -25.48 -34.11
C THR A 662 -3.84 -26.18 -33.55
N LYS A 663 -2.65 -25.87 -34.08
CA LYS A 663 -1.41 -26.54 -33.70
C LYS A 663 -0.96 -26.25 -32.27
N LEU A 664 -1.02 -24.98 -31.85
CA LEU A 664 -0.77 -24.59 -30.47
C LEU A 664 -1.74 -25.29 -29.50
N ARG A 665 -3.00 -25.47 -29.91
CA ARG A 665 -4.00 -26.15 -29.09
C ARG A 665 -3.69 -27.63 -28.91
N GLU A 666 -3.31 -28.33 -29.98
CA GLU A 666 -2.80 -29.70 -29.93
C GLU A 666 -1.57 -29.83 -29.02
N MET A 667 -0.60 -28.93 -29.19
CA MET A 667 0.63 -28.91 -28.39
C MET A 667 0.30 -28.76 -26.89
N LYS A 668 -0.54 -27.78 -26.52
CA LYS A 668 -0.94 -27.57 -25.12
C LYS A 668 -1.77 -28.72 -24.54
N ASN A 669 -2.55 -29.41 -25.38
CA ASN A 669 -3.34 -30.58 -24.94
C ASN A 669 -2.47 -31.79 -24.61
N ASN A 670 -1.26 -31.88 -25.19
CA ASN A 670 -0.31 -32.98 -24.97
C ASN A 670 0.90 -32.60 -24.10
N PHE A 671 0.99 -31.34 -23.67
CA PHE A 671 2.03 -30.81 -22.77
C PHE A 671 1.91 -31.40 -21.37
N LYS A 672 3.04 -31.66 -20.71
CA LYS A 672 3.14 -32.34 -19.40
C LYS A 672 4.02 -31.56 -18.43
#